data_AF-A0A2S7D013-F1
#
_entry.id   AF-A0A2S7D013-F1
#
_cell.length_a   1.000
_cell.length_b   1.000
_cell.length_c   1.000
_cell.angle_alpha   90.00
_cell.angle_beta   90.00
_cell.angle_gamma   90.00
#
_symmetry.space_group_name_H-M   'P 1'
#
loop_
_entity.id
_entity.type
_entity.pdbx_description
1 polymer ?
#
loop_
_entity_poly.entity_id
_entity_poly.type
_entity_poly.pdbx_seq_one_letter_code
_entity_poly.pdbx_strand_id
1 'polypeptide(L)'
;MRARCHLQASGGLAAAICMVLAGGSITVNVMAQTPNQTTQCGMVDGQRLCAQSLATAGASTGLVAGAVAPTSTATASMPIEDDADVPPFVDGRDAIALGAASNALADGASALGAGSLALERDATAVGRNAVAIGSSAVAVGGVATVYDYDEFGFVVGSGEQTTEATGVASTAIGGGAKAVDPLTTAVGTGSIAAGVQSTALGYHARTSQDGATAVGGLSQVSGFGGAALGYSANAGADFATAVGFGARGTGISTVAVGNNSLASGADSVAIGGASRSTQNAINAATGLGGIALGAGAQSQSDYAIAIGYNANIFPNRPGNTDAIAIGHSAGSFSPRAVSLGGGALTSGDGALAIGYDAASVTDNSIALGARAATSWFNGNNTAIGADAQTYGVDALAIGYGARVGNLVDDAWNRSAASAVALGAHSYANRSNTVSVGDVQAGLTRQITSVAAGTEATDAVNVAQLDDVRAVALRLDSHLALAKSDADEPAAFAEGSSAIALGSASNALGEGANALGSGSAAIGRDAVAVGRNASASDASAVALGGVASVPLFDADGFIVGQQERATTAQARGAVALGGGALAMQTFATAVGTGASAVGAQSTAVGFGAQALEDTTMALGSFSAARGAASSALGFNAIAAGRLATAVGFDASGNGESSVAVGSSAASFGERSVTIGGYALISNTLRNAGSSGVGGVAIGAGARSQADYAIALGYNANVFGNDDNVDAVAIGHSAGAFGPRTVSLGASASAQAEQAVAIGYDARAASTRSIAIGSGADTSIIYGDNIALGTNAKADAPDAIAIGRDASVGVFVGEMGSAAVALGVQARALGNNSLAMGYNAFTRESGRNAVALGANAGASGADSVALGAGARSSEANVVSVGNGNGRGGPATRRLVNVGAGAIAAGSLEAINGGQLFQSLSNAASFLGGGAAIGAQGVFVAPTYVIQGSSYSNVGAALTALDSKVTELDARAGTATASRASAARTTSAAARSVGAGAAGDAVDAVQSTSTAAAQTPGVAAAGDTATHRLGSTDGVQGTPTAAVVGSITPAATSTAVGTAAVANHVTGTAIGGSAYAHGPNDTAIGSNARVNADGSTAVGANTQIAAVATNAVAMGEGAQV
;
A
#
# COMPACT_ATOMS: atom_id res chain seq x y z
N MET A 1 45.67 9.40 25.28
CA MET A 1 45.93 7.97 25.55
C MET A 1 44.81 7.16 24.91
N ARG A 2 45.19 6.15 24.13
CA ARG A 2 44.31 5.23 23.39
C ARG A 2 43.70 4.20 24.33
N ALA A 3 42.41 3.87 24.18
CA ALA A 3 41.93 2.48 24.09
C ALA A 3 40.45 2.47 23.66
N ARG A 4 40.17 1.63 22.68
CA ARG A 4 38.92 1.51 21.90
C ARG A 4 37.91 0.60 22.60
N CYS A 5 36.62 0.84 22.38
CA CYS A 5 35.67 -0.23 22.11
C CYS A 5 34.55 0.26 21.19
N HIS A 6 34.32 -0.51 20.13
CA HIS A 6 33.20 -0.42 19.19
C HIS A 6 31.87 -0.66 19.92
N LEU A 7 30.82 0.10 19.58
CA LEU A 7 29.57 -0.51 19.11
C LEU A 7 28.71 0.51 18.35
N GLN A 8 28.02 -0.04 17.38
CA GLN A 8 27.18 0.56 16.37
C GLN A 8 25.75 0.76 16.92
N ALA A 9 25.01 1.67 16.29
CA ALA A 9 23.55 1.86 16.35
C ALA A 9 22.97 2.70 17.51
N SER A 10 22.54 3.91 17.16
CA SER A 10 21.27 4.56 17.51
C SER A 10 21.32 5.98 16.93
N GLY A 11 20.30 6.55 16.34
CA GLY A 11 18.91 6.15 16.23
C GLY A 11 18.07 7.42 16.08
N GLY A 12 16.91 7.24 15.44
CA GLY A 12 15.74 8.07 15.67
C GLY A 12 15.52 9.19 14.66
N LEU A 13 14.29 9.57 14.38
CA LEU A 13 12.99 8.98 14.71
C LEU A 13 11.95 9.83 13.96
N ALA A 14 10.87 9.18 13.54
CA ALA A 14 9.49 9.69 13.53
C ALA A 14 8.96 10.63 12.42
N ALA A 15 7.68 10.29 12.13
CA ALA A 15 6.55 11.07 11.62
C ALA A 15 6.44 11.25 10.09
N ALA A 16 5.30 11.08 9.42
CA ALA A 16 3.95 10.63 9.76
C ALA A 16 3.10 10.50 8.46
N ILE A 17 1.88 9.96 8.60
CA ILE A 17 0.64 10.22 7.80
C ILE A 17 0.24 9.20 6.72
N CYS A 18 -1.08 8.96 6.74
CA CYS A 18 -1.93 7.90 6.20
C CYS A 18 -2.49 8.13 4.78
N MET A 19 -3.04 7.03 4.25
CA MET A 19 -4.22 6.86 3.36
C MET A 19 -4.07 7.01 1.83
N VAL A 20 -4.38 5.91 1.13
CA VAL A 20 -5.51 5.87 0.17
C VAL A 20 -6.34 4.61 0.44
N LEU A 21 -7.64 4.84 0.67
CA LEU A 21 -8.72 3.89 0.88
C LEU A 21 -9.64 3.91 -0.35
N ALA A 22 -10.18 2.73 -0.67
CA ALA A 22 -11.55 2.41 -1.09
C ALA A 22 -12.28 3.20 -2.20
N GLY A 23 -13.00 2.45 -3.04
CA GLY A 23 -14.26 2.89 -3.61
C GLY A 23 -15.39 2.02 -3.06
N GLY A 24 -16.47 2.64 -2.57
CA GLY A 24 -17.72 1.94 -2.26
C GLY A 24 -18.49 2.47 -1.05
N SER A 25 -19.13 3.63 -1.23
CA SER A 25 -19.99 4.36 -0.29
C SER A 25 -21.25 3.60 0.14
N ILE A 26 -21.78 3.88 1.34
CA ILE A 26 -23.09 4.54 1.60
C ILE A 26 -23.38 4.63 3.12
N THR A 27 -24.03 5.74 3.45
CA THR A 27 -24.41 6.43 4.69
C THR A 27 -25.09 5.67 5.85
N VAL A 28 -24.84 6.10 7.09
CA VAL A 28 -25.86 6.18 8.17
C VAL A 28 -25.65 7.45 9.01
N ASN A 29 -26.74 8.15 9.32
CA ASN A 29 -26.78 9.32 10.21
C ASN A 29 -27.55 8.98 11.50
N VAL A 30 -26.95 9.35 12.65
CA VAL A 30 -27.49 9.89 13.92
C VAL A 30 -28.39 9.02 14.84
N MET A 31 -27.76 8.69 15.98
CA MET A 31 -28.15 8.84 17.41
C MET A 31 -29.56 8.45 17.90
N ALA A 32 -29.66 7.68 18.99
CA ALA A 32 -29.53 8.16 20.37
C ALA A 32 -29.94 7.09 21.42
N GLN A 33 -29.45 7.29 22.64
CA GLN A 33 -29.34 6.40 23.79
C GLN A 33 -30.60 6.19 24.66
N THR A 34 -30.69 4.97 25.24
CA THR A 34 -30.97 4.54 26.66
C THR A 34 -32.33 4.95 27.33
N PRO A 35 -32.82 4.30 28.44
CA PRO A 35 -32.09 3.53 29.46
C PRO A 35 -32.73 2.28 30.11
N ASN A 36 -31.82 1.40 30.59
CA ASN A 36 -31.70 0.73 31.90
C ASN A 36 -32.95 0.31 32.72
N GLN A 37 -33.00 -0.96 33.14
CA GLN A 37 -33.64 -1.43 34.39
C GLN A 37 -32.87 -2.61 34.99
N THR A 38 -32.77 -2.59 36.32
CA THR A 38 -31.87 -3.33 37.22
C THR A 38 -32.63 -4.41 38.02
N THR A 39 -32.00 -5.59 38.16
CA THR A 39 -31.90 -6.51 39.33
C THR A 39 -33.11 -6.94 40.18
N GLN A 40 -33.23 -8.25 40.48
CA GLN A 40 -32.96 -8.88 41.80
C GLN A 40 -33.24 -10.40 41.79
N CYS A 41 -32.39 -11.19 42.47
CA CYS A 41 -32.54 -12.65 42.64
C CYS A 41 -32.55 -12.99 44.15
N GLY A 42 -33.38 -13.96 44.55
CA GLY A 42 -33.47 -14.48 45.93
C GLY A 42 -32.89 -15.89 46.08
N MET A 43 -32.39 -16.22 47.27
CA MET A 43 -31.85 -17.56 47.63
C MET A 43 -32.85 -18.37 48.46
N VAL A 44 -33.05 -19.63 48.08
CA VAL A 44 -33.65 -20.69 48.91
C VAL A 44 -32.86 -21.98 48.64
N ASP A 45 -32.47 -22.70 49.70
CA ASP A 45 -31.68 -23.96 49.69
C ASP A 45 -30.34 -23.92 48.93
N GLY A 46 -29.57 -22.84 49.13
CA GLY A 46 -28.14 -22.82 48.80
C GLY A 46 -27.78 -22.72 47.31
N GLN A 47 -28.75 -22.51 46.41
CA GLN A 47 -28.49 -22.14 45.02
C GLN A 47 -29.18 -20.84 44.62
N ARG A 48 -28.48 -20.04 43.81
CA ARG A 48 -28.95 -18.74 43.28
C ARG A 48 -29.72 -19.02 41.98
N LEU A 49 -31.04 -19.10 42.04
CA LEU A 49 -31.90 -19.21 40.85
C LEU A 49 -32.40 -17.82 40.47
N CYS A 50 -31.90 -17.29 39.35
CA CYS A 50 -32.57 -16.21 38.62
C CYS A 50 -33.44 -16.88 37.53
N ALA A 51 -34.76 -16.70 37.61
CA ALA A 51 -35.70 -17.26 36.64
C ALA A 51 -35.54 -16.58 35.26
N GLN A 52 -35.44 -17.36 34.19
CA GLN A 52 -35.86 -16.91 32.85
C GLN A 52 -37.21 -17.54 32.56
N SER A 53 -38.29 -16.73 32.64
CA SER A 53 -39.56 -17.11 32.04
C SER A 53 -39.56 -16.78 30.56
N LEU A 54 -39.88 -17.79 29.77
CA LEU A 54 -40.50 -17.69 28.45
C LEU A 54 -41.55 -16.58 28.42
N ALA A 55 -41.63 -15.84 27.31
CA ALA A 55 -42.64 -16.10 26.27
C ALA A 55 -42.90 -14.89 25.37
N THR A 56 -43.04 -15.22 24.09
CA THR A 56 -44.00 -14.65 23.13
C THR A 56 -43.79 -13.25 22.59
N ALA A 57 -43.15 -13.21 21.42
CA ALA A 57 -43.82 -13.18 20.12
C ALA A 57 -45.12 -12.36 19.99
N GLY A 58 -45.09 -11.46 19.01
CA GLY A 58 -46.23 -10.87 18.31
C GLY A 58 -45.65 -9.89 17.29
N ALA A 59 -45.26 -10.36 16.10
CA ALA A 59 -46.09 -10.32 14.89
C ALA A 59 -46.16 -8.90 14.30
N SER A 60 -45.98 -8.64 13.01
CA SER A 60 -45.90 -9.46 11.80
C SER A 60 -45.71 -8.51 10.60
N THR A 61 -45.42 -9.10 9.43
CA THR A 61 -45.30 -8.57 8.04
C THR A 61 -43.85 -8.51 7.56
N GLY A 62 -43.35 -9.32 6.62
CA GLY A 62 -43.96 -10.29 5.71
C GLY A 62 -43.78 -9.86 4.25
N LEU A 63 -43.34 -10.82 3.40
CA LEU A 63 -43.34 -10.92 1.91
C LEU A 63 -41.91 -10.97 1.26
N VAL A 64 -41.47 -11.91 0.40
CA VAL A 64 -41.97 -13.20 -0.17
C VAL A 64 -40.80 -13.99 -0.84
N ALA A 65 -40.91 -15.33 -0.73
CA ALA A 65 -40.45 -16.45 -1.60
C ALA A 65 -38.95 -16.79 -1.79
N GLY A 66 -38.57 -18.08 -1.83
CA GLY A 66 -39.41 -19.29 -1.84
C GLY A 66 -38.60 -20.57 -1.68
N ALA A 67 -39.18 -21.50 -0.91
CA ALA A 67 -38.75 -22.87 -0.79
C ALA A 67 -39.27 -23.70 -1.97
N VAL A 68 -38.48 -24.67 -2.40
CA VAL A 68 -38.95 -25.90 -3.06
C VAL A 68 -38.22 -27.05 -2.38
N ALA A 69 -38.99 -27.94 -1.74
CA ALA A 69 -38.49 -29.25 -1.30
C ALA A 69 -38.15 -30.10 -2.53
N PRO A 70 -37.31 -31.14 -2.39
CA PRO A 70 -37.98 -32.43 -2.44
C PRO A 70 -37.44 -33.46 -1.43
N THR A 71 -38.42 -34.15 -0.86
CA THR A 71 -38.52 -35.62 -0.74
C THR A 71 -37.46 -36.37 0.04
N SER A 72 -37.92 -36.86 1.20
CA SER A 72 -37.68 -38.20 1.69
C SER A 72 -37.57 -39.24 0.55
N THR A 73 -36.35 -39.69 0.27
CA THR A 73 -36.12 -41.02 -0.31
C THR A 73 -35.54 -41.89 0.78
N ALA A 74 -36.40 -42.79 1.25
CA ALA A 74 -36.15 -44.00 2.01
C ALA A 74 -34.69 -44.21 2.48
N THR A 75 -34.44 -43.93 3.76
CA THR A 75 -33.50 -44.77 4.52
C THR A 75 -34.12 -46.16 4.55
N ALA A 76 -33.75 -46.99 3.58
CA ALA A 76 -33.93 -48.43 3.70
C ALA A 76 -33.06 -48.87 4.88
N SER A 77 -33.69 -48.94 6.07
CA SER A 77 -33.24 -49.85 7.10
C SER A 77 -33.47 -51.24 6.53
N MET A 78 -32.49 -51.76 5.78
CA MET A 78 -32.46 -53.17 5.47
C MET A 78 -32.02 -53.91 6.74
N PRO A 79 -32.76 -54.93 7.18
CA PRO A 79 -32.23 -55.89 8.12
C PRO A 79 -30.96 -56.46 7.52
N ILE A 80 -29.93 -56.64 8.34
CA ILE A 80 -28.76 -57.45 8.00
C ILE A 80 -29.27 -58.89 7.92
N GLU A 81 -29.79 -59.28 6.75
CA GLU A 81 -29.73 -60.66 6.32
C GLU A 81 -28.41 -60.86 5.57
N ASP A 82 -27.87 -62.04 5.81
CA ASP A 82 -26.52 -62.52 5.56
C ASP A 82 -26.21 -62.69 4.05
N ASP A 83 -26.36 -61.64 3.25
CA ASP A 83 -26.09 -61.68 1.80
C ASP A 83 -24.74 -61.02 1.50
N ALA A 84 -23.68 -61.79 1.73
CA ALA A 84 -22.29 -61.43 1.48
C ALA A 84 -21.92 -61.30 -0.01
N ASP A 85 -22.89 -61.28 -0.93
CA ASP A 85 -22.68 -61.52 -2.36
C ASP A 85 -23.05 -60.37 -3.31
N VAL A 86 -23.32 -59.13 -2.82
CA VAL A 86 -23.45 -57.98 -3.73
C VAL A 86 -22.07 -57.67 -4.34
N PRO A 87 -21.86 -57.88 -5.65
CA PRO A 87 -20.54 -57.73 -6.26
C PRO A 87 -20.12 -56.25 -6.31
N PRO A 88 -18.81 -55.96 -6.39
CA PRO A 88 -18.33 -54.62 -6.68
C PRO A 88 -18.90 -54.11 -8.01
N PHE A 89 -19.30 -52.84 -8.05
CA PHE A 89 -19.83 -52.17 -9.23
C PHE A 89 -18.85 -51.12 -9.75
N VAL A 90 -18.54 -51.19 -11.06
CA VAL A 90 -17.62 -50.29 -11.77
C VAL A 90 -18.31 -49.82 -13.05
N ASP A 91 -18.39 -48.50 -13.27
CA ASP A 91 -18.97 -47.91 -14.49
C ASP A 91 -17.93 -47.10 -15.30
N GLY A 92 -16.94 -46.49 -14.63
CA GLY A 92 -15.92 -45.63 -15.26
C GLY A 92 -14.75 -46.37 -15.91
N ARG A 93 -14.07 -45.71 -16.86
CA ARG A 93 -12.81 -46.19 -17.45
C ARG A 93 -11.67 -46.08 -16.43
N ASP A 94 -10.81 -47.09 -16.37
CA ASP A 94 -9.70 -47.19 -15.41
C ASP A 94 -10.13 -47.14 -13.93
N ALA A 95 -11.40 -47.43 -13.64
CA ALA A 95 -11.93 -47.48 -12.28
C ALA A 95 -11.73 -48.84 -11.60
N ILE A 96 -11.57 -48.86 -10.28
CA ILE A 96 -11.26 -50.05 -9.47
C ILE A 96 -12.27 -50.13 -8.33
N ALA A 97 -13.08 -51.19 -8.27
CA ALA A 97 -13.91 -51.50 -7.10
C ALA A 97 -13.53 -52.86 -6.50
N LEU A 98 -13.28 -52.92 -5.19
CA LEU A 98 -12.85 -54.13 -4.49
C LEU A 98 -13.53 -54.26 -3.12
N GLY A 99 -14.42 -55.24 -2.95
CA GLY A 99 -15.18 -55.50 -1.72
C GLY A 99 -16.69 -55.54 -1.95
N ALA A 100 -17.43 -56.26 -1.10
CA ALA A 100 -18.88 -56.43 -1.23
C ALA A 100 -19.60 -55.07 -1.22
N ALA A 101 -20.48 -54.82 -2.20
CA ALA A 101 -21.20 -53.56 -2.39
C ALA A 101 -20.32 -52.30 -2.53
N SER A 102 -19.07 -52.42 -3.00
CA SER A 102 -18.24 -51.26 -3.37
C SER A 102 -18.65 -50.68 -4.73
N ASN A 103 -18.59 -49.36 -4.90
CA ASN A 103 -19.13 -48.63 -6.05
C ASN A 103 -18.13 -47.59 -6.57
N ALA A 104 -17.59 -47.78 -7.78
CA ALA A 104 -16.72 -46.80 -8.48
C ALA A 104 -17.38 -46.34 -9.79
N LEU A 105 -17.99 -45.14 -9.80
CA LEU A 105 -18.96 -44.73 -10.83
C LEU A 105 -18.39 -43.84 -11.95
N ALA A 106 -17.18 -43.33 -11.83
CA ALA A 106 -16.59 -42.39 -12.81
C ALA A 106 -15.17 -42.79 -13.24
N ASP A 107 -14.67 -42.18 -14.33
CA ASP A 107 -13.34 -42.44 -14.86
C ASP A 107 -12.25 -42.22 -13.79
N GLY A 108 -11.34 -43.18 -13.62
CA GLY A 108 -10.24 -43.14 -12.63
C GLY A 108 -10.66 -43.32 -11.17
N ALA A 109 -11.93 -43.60 -10.88
CA ALA A 109 -12.43 -43.75 -9.51
C ALA A 109 -11.98 -45.07 -8.86
N SER A 110 -11.65 -45.06 -7.56
CA SER A 110 -11.17 -46.21 -6.80
C SER A 110 -11.98 -46.42 -5.52
N ALA A 111 -12.77 -47.49 -5.40
CA ALA A 111 -13.56 -47.84 -4.23
C ALA A 111 -13.09 -49.19 -3.63
N LEU A 112 -12.31 -49.17 -2.54
CA LEU A 112 -11.71 -50.36 -1.94
C LEU A 112 -12.22 -50.58 -0.52
N GLY A 113 -13.16 -51.51 -0.31
CA GLY A 113 -13.74 -51.86 0.99
C GLY A 113 -15.24 -52.06 0.90
N ALA A 114 -15.81 -52.90 1.78
CA ALA A 114 -17.24 -53.22 1.72
C ALA A 114 -18.11 -51.96 1.90
N GLY A 115 -19.06 -51.71 0.99
CA GLY A 115 -19.94 -50.53 1.00
C GLY A 115 -19.27 -49.19 0.66
N SER A 116 -18.01 -49.18 0.18
CA SER A 116 -17.34 -47.93 -0.22
C SER A 116 -17.92 -47.33 -1.51
N LEU A 117 -17.91 -45.99 -1.62
CA LEU A 117 -18.48 -45.26 -2.75
C LEU A 117 -17.49 -44.20 -3.27
N ALA A 118 -17.09 -44.29 -4.53
CA ALA A 118 -16.34 -43.28 -5.27
C ALA A 118 -17.18 -42.81 -6.48
N LEU A 119 -17.71 -41.58 -6.43
CA LEU A 119 -18.74 -41.11 -7.37
C LEU A 119 -18.18 -40.36 -8.59
N GLU A 120 -17.24 -39.44 -8.38
CA GLU A 120 -16.75 -38.50 -9.40
C GLU A 120 -15.36 -38.89 -9.93
N ARG A 121 -14.92 -38.22 -11.02
CA ARG A 121 -13.65 -38.51 -11.70
C ARG A 121 -12.45 -38.42 -10.76
N ASP A 122 -11.58 -39.43 -10.79
CA ASP A 122 -10.39 -39.61 -9.94
C ASP A 122 -10.68 -39.67 -8.41
N ALA A 123 -11.92 -39.93 -7.99
CA ALA A 123 -12.25 -40.06 -6.57
C ALA A 123 -11.73 -41.39 -5.98
N THR A 124 -11.19 -41.38 -4.77
CA THR A 124 -10.63 -42.56 -4.09
C THR A 124 -11.30 -42.76 -2.73
N ALA A 125 -12.09 -43.81 -2.56
CA ALA A 125 -12.68 -44.25 -1.31
C ALA A 125 -12.05 -45.57 -0.86
N VAL A 126 -11.46 -45.62 0.35
CA VAL A 126 -10.79 -46.81 0.89
C VAL A 126 -11.27 -47.10 2.31
N GLY A 127 -11.89 -48.26 2.49
CA GLY A 127 -12.35 -48.88 3.72
C GLY A 127 -13.88 -48.94 3.85
N ARG A 128 -14.40 -49.54 4.93
CA ARG A 128 -15.81 -49.95 5.02
C ARG A 128 -16.74 -48.73 5.10
N ASN A 129 -17.67 -48.60 4.16
CA ASN A 129 -18.59 -47.46 4.03
C ASN A 129 -17.90 -46.08 3.89
N ALA A 130 -16.66 -46.04 3.38
CA ALA A 130 -16.01 -44.77 3.05
C ALA A 130 -16.63 -44.15 1.79
N VAL A 131 -16.83 -42.84 1.78
CA VAL A 131 -17.55 -42.12 0.72
C VAL A 131 -16.70 -40.98 0.16
N ALA A 132 -16.35 -41.04 -1.12
CA ALA A 132 -15.67 -39.99 -1.87
C ALA A 132 -16.56 -39.52 -3.04
N ILE A 133 -17.16 -38.34 -2.90
CA ILE A 133 -18.14 -37.83 -3.87
C ILE A 133 -17.57 -36.69 -4.72
N GLY A 134 -16.59 -35.92 -4.26
CA GLY A 134 -16.01 -34.84 -5.07
C GLY A 134 -15.04 -35.34 -6.14
N SER A 135 -14.91 -34.61 -7.26
CA SER A 135 -13.86 -34.92 -8.26
C SER A 135 -12.47 -34.80 -7.62
N SER A 136 -11.62 -35.81 -7.83
CA SER A 136 -10.30 -35.97 -7.18
C SER A 136 -10.34 -35.99 -5.65
N ALA A 137 -11.48 -36.31 -5.03
CA ALA A 137 -11.59 -36.43 -3.58
C ALA A 137 -11.01 -37.75 -3.06
N VAL A 138 -10.43 -37.75 -1.86
CA VAL A 138 -9.79 -38.91 -1.23
C VAL A 138 -10.41 -39.16 0.13
N ALA A 139 -11.17 -40.24 0.29
CA ALA A 139 -11.70 -40.72 1.56
C ALA A 139 -11.00 -42.03 1.96
N VAL A 140 -10.21 -42.06 3.03
CA VAL A 140 -9.50 -43.25 3.50
C VAL A 140 -9.85 -43.49 4.97
N GLY A 141 -10.67 -44.50 5.28
CA GLY A 141 -11.17 -44.76 6.62
C GLY A 141 -12.37 -45.70 6.61
N GLY A 142 -13.40 -45.39 7.38
CA GLY A 142 -14.62 -46.16 7.43
C GLY A 142 -15.53 -45.68 8.55
N VAL A 143 -16.41 -46.56 9.02
CA VAL A 143 -17.25 -46.25 10.19
C VAL A 143 -16.41 -46.27 11.46
N ALA A 144 -16.50 -45.20 12.26
CA ALA A 144 -15.99 -45.18 13.63
C ALA A 144 -17.00 -44.56 14.58
N THR A 145 -16.99 -45.02 15.83
CA THR A 145 -17.72 -44.37 16.93
C THR A 145 -16.98 -43.10 17.30
N VAL A 146 -17.62 -41.95 17.09
CA VAL A 146 -17.14 -40.63 17.47
C VAL A 146 -17.91 -40.19 18.70
N TYR A 147 -17.20 -39.71 19.72
CA TYR A 147 -17.82 -39.19 20.94
C TYR A 147 -18.11 -37.70 20.78
N ASP A 148 -19.29 -37.27 21.21
CA ASP A 148 -19.62 -35.86 21.33
C ASP A 148 -19.18 -35.35 22.70
N TYR A 149 -18.57 -34.18 22.70
CA TYR A 149 -18.03 -33.53 23.88
C TYR A 149 -18.82 -32.26 24.20
N ASP A 150 -19.04 -31.97 25.48
CA ASP A 150 -19.53 -30.66 25.92
C ASP A 150 -18.42 -29.58 25.88
N GLU A 151 -18.77 -28.35 26.27
CA GLU A 151 -17.86 -27.20 26.36
C GLU A 151 -16.67 -27.44 27.32
N PHE A 152 -16.80 -28.40 28.23
CA PHE A 152 -15.78 -28.76 29.22
C PHE A 152 -14.93 -29.97 28.79
N GLY A 153 -15.21 -30.57 27.63
CA GLY A 153 -14.49 -31.74 27.13
C GLY A 153 -14.91 -33.06 27.77
N PHE A 154 -16.10 -33.14 28.37
CA PHE A 154 -16.71 -34.39 28.83
C PHE A 154 -17.58 -35.01 27.74
N VAL A 155 -17.62 -36.34 27.67
CA VAL A 155 -18.43 -37.08 26.70
C VAL A 155 -19.91 -36.96 27.08
N VAL A 156 -20.72 -36.40 26.18
CA VAL A 156 -22.18 -36.24 26.32
C VAL A 156 -22.99 -37.18 25.41
N GLY A 157 -22.33 -37.85 24.47
CA GLY A 157 -22.95 -38.81 23.56
C GLY A 157 -21.92 -39.53 22.71
N SER A 158 -22.38 -40.52 21.94
CA SER A 158 -21.59 -41.20 20.93
C SER A 158 -22.44 -41.50 19.70
N GLY A 159 -21.89 -41.28 18.51
CA GLY A 159 -22.53 -41.62 17.24
C GLY A 159 -21.56 -42.33 16.32
N GLU A 160 -22.08 -43.23 15.47
CA GLU A 160 -21.29 -43.80 14.38
C GLU A 160 -21.22 -42.81 13.22
N GLN A 161 -20.01 -42.49 12.77
CA GLN A 161 -19.78 -41.61 11.63
C GLN A 161 -18.97 -42.33 10.55
N THR A 162 -19.38 -42.12 9.31
CA THR A 162 -18.70 -42.56 8.08
C THR A 162 -17.65 -41.55 7.63
N THR A 163 -16.54 -42.04 7.09
CA THR A 163 -15.54 -41.18 6.44
C THR A 163 -16.09 -40.65 5.12
N GLU A 164 -16.12 -39.32 4.95
CA GLU A 164 -16.76 -38.64 3.83
C GLU A 164 -15.86 -37.53 3.26
N ALA A 165 -15.58 -37.58 1.96
CA ALA A 165 -14.90 -36.52 1.21
C ALA A 165 -15.81 -36.05 0.06
N THR A 166 -16.61 -35.01 0.29
CA THR A 166 -17.65 -34.55 -0.64
C THR A 166 -17.21 -33.37 -1.50
N GLY A 167 -16.24 -32.59 -1.06
CA GLY A 167 -15.73 -31.43 -1.80
C GLY A 167 -14.81 -31.80 -2.95
N VAL A 168 -14.74 -30.96 -3.98
CA VAL A 168 -13.77 -31.12 -5.08
C VAL A 168 -12.34 -31.04 -4.54
N ALA A 169 -11.50 -32.02 -4.88
CA ALA A 169 -10.13 -32.17 -4.36
C ALA A 169 -10.04 -32.15 -2.82
N SER A 170 -11.08 -32.63 -2.13
CA SER A 170 -11.08 -32.78 -0.67
C SER A 170 -10.40 -34.07 -0.21
N THR A 171 -9.81 -34.08 0.99
CA THR A 171 -9.13 -35.25 1.56
C THR A 171 -9.66 -35.53 2.96
N ALA A 172 -10.28 -36.68 3.18
CA ALA A 172 -10.74 -37.18 4.47
C ALA A 172 -9.98 -38.49 4.83
N ILE A 173 -9.19 -38.50 5.90
CA ILE A 173 -8.41 -39.68 6.32
C ILE A 173 -8.66 -39.99 7.80
N GLY A 174 -9.17 -41.19 8.12
CA GLY A 174 -9.55 -41.62 9.48
C GLY A 174 -11.04 -41.93 9.59
N GLY A 175 -11.43 -42.82 10.49
CA GLY A 175 -12.82 -43.26 10.64
C GLY A 175 -13.74 -42.11 11.06
N GLY A 176 -14.84 -41.89 10.34
CA GLY A 176 -15.75 -40.77 10.60
C GLY A 176 -15.20 -39.36 10.28
N ALA A 177 -14.05 -39.23 9.61
CA ALA A 177 -13.53 -37.94 9.17
C ALA A 177 -14.38 -37.36 8.02
N LYS A 178 -14.69 -36.06 8.04
CA LYS A 178 -15.55 -35.39 7.05
C LYS A 178 -14.87 -34.17 6.43
N ALA A 179 -14.64 -34.20 5.13
CA ALA A 179 -14.13 -33.09 4.33
C ALA A 179 -15.22 -32.64 3.34
N VAL A 180 -15.92 -31.55 3.67
CA VAL A 180 -17.23 -31.23 3.08
C VAL A 180 -17.11 -30.33 1.84
N ASP A 181 -16.35 -29.24 1.95
CA ASP A 181 -16.22 -28.19 0.93
C ASP A 181 -14.98 -28.37 0.03
N PRO A 182 -14.87 -27.65 -1.11
CA PRO A 182 -13.72 -27.74 -2.00
C PRO A 182 -12.37 -27.46 -1.32
N LEU A 183 -11.34 -28.23 -1.71
CA LEU A 183 -9.95 -28.11 -1.22
C LEU A 183 -9.77 -28.32 0.29
N THR A 184 -10.72 -28.98 0.96
CA THR A 184 -10.65 -29.26 2.40
C THR A 184 -9.78 -30.46 2.73
N THR A 185 -9.15 -30.46 3.90
CA THR A 185 -8.36 -31.59 4.41
C THR A 185 -8.79 -31.93 5.84
N ALA A 186 -9.43 -33.07 6.05
CA ALA A 186 -9.78 -33.61 7.36
C ALA A 186 -8.99 -34.91 7.63
N VAL A 187 -8.16 -34.94 8.68
CA VAL A 187 -7.32 -36.09 9.01
C VAL A 187 -7.41 -36.41 10.50
N GLY A 188 -7.93 -37.58 10.85
CA GLY A 188 -8.15 -38.04 12.22
C GLY A 188 -9.60 -38.47 12.46
N THR A 189 -9.82 -39.41 13.38
CA THR A 189 -11.15 -39.95 13.68
C THR A 189 -12.11 -38.86 14.12
N GLY A 190 -13.26 -38.74 13.46
CA GLY A 190 -14.29 -37.73 13.75
C GLY A 190 -13.91 -36.26 13.45
N SER A 191 -12.80 -36.02 12.73
CA SER A 191 -12.43 -34.66 12.30
C SER A 191 -13.40 -34.11 11.24
N ILE A 192 -13.66 -32.81 11.24
CA ILE A 192 -14.58 -32.15 10.31
C ILE A 192 -13.94 -30.89 9.72
N ALA A 193 -13.83 -30.82 8.40
CA ALA A 193 -13.42 -29.63 7.66
C ALA A 193 -14.56 -29.18 6.72
N ALA A 194 -15.22 -28.06 7.06
CA ALA A 194 -16.46 -27.60 6.44
C ALA A 194 -16.41 -26.13 5.96
N GLY A 195 -15.23 -25.63 5.61
CA GLY A 195 -15.08 -24.36 4.90
C GLY A 195 -14.10 -24.49 3.75
N VAL A 196 -14.20 -23.67 2.70
CA VAL A 196 -13.34 -23.76 1.51
C VAL A 196 -11.87 -23.61 1.91
N GLN A 197 -11.00 -24.50 1.42
CA GLN A 197 -9.57 -24.56 1.77
C GLN A 197 -9.25 -24.76 3.27
N SER A 198 -10.22 -25.22 4.08
CA SER A 198 -9.99 -25.46 5.51
C SER A 198 -9.24 -26.78 5.78
N THR A 199 -8.49 -26.83 6.88
CA THR A 199 -7.71 -27.99 7.31
C THR A 199 -8.04 -28.35 8.76
N ALA A 200 -8.43 -29.60 9.02
CA ALA A 200 -8.67 -30.15 10.35
C ALA A 200 -7.82 -31.42 10.55
N LEU A 201 -6.87 -31.41 11.49
CA LEU A 201 -5.94 -32.51 11.76
C LEU A 201 -5.96 -32.91 13.24
N GLY A 202 -6.52 -34.07 13.57
CA GLY A 202 -6.57 -34.61 14.93
C GLY A 202 -7.89 -35.34 15.23
N TYR A 203 -7.98 -35.98 16.39
CA TYR A 203 -9.23 -36.59 16.86
C TYR A 203 -10.26 -35.49 17.13
N HIS A 204 -11.40 -35.50 16.42
CA HIS A 204 -12.49 -34.52 16.58
C HIS A 204 -12.07 -33.04 16.40
N ALA A 205 -11.05 -32.78 15.59
CA ALA A 205 -10.69 -31.42 15.18
C ALA A 205 -11.77 -30.85 14.22
N ARG A 206 -12.19 -29.60 14.40
CA ARG A 206 -13.32 -29.02 13.65
C ARG A 206 -12.99 -27.64 13.09
N THR A 207 -13.30 -27.42 11.81
CA THR A 207 -13.29 -26.11 11.16
C THR A 207 -14.62 -25.87 10.44
N SER A 208 -15.15 -24.65 10.48
CA SER A 208 -16.49 -24.31 9.97
C SER A 208 -16.55 -23.09 9.03
N GLN A 209 -15.40 -22.46 8.75
CA GLN A 209 -15.29 -21.28 7.90
C GLN A 209 -14.11 -21.43 6.93
N ASP A 210 -14.09 -20.61 5.88
CA ASP A 210 -13.07 -20.64 4.83
C ASP A 210 -11.67 -20.29 5.37
N GLY A 211 -10.64 -20.97 4.85
CA GLY A 211 -9.24 -20.76 5.22
C GLY A 211 -8.88 -21.13 6.66
N ALA A 212 -9.80 -21.73 7.43
CA ALA A 212 -9.59 -22.11 8.82
C ALA A 212 -8.65 -23.32 8.97
N THR A 213 -7.78 -23.30 9.99
CA THR A 213 -6.82 -24.39 10.28
C THR A 213 -6.92 -24.86 11.73
N ALA A 214 -7.43 -26.07 11.97
CA ALA A 214 -7.47 -26.74 13.27
C ALA A 214 -6.47 -27.91 13.30
N VAL A 215 -5.54 -27.94 14.26
CA VAL A 215 -4.54 -29.00 14.43
C VAL A 215 -4.44 -29.37 15.90
N GLY A 216 -4.73 -30.62 16.25
CA GLY A 216 -4.77 -31.14 17.62
C GLY A 216 -6.15 -31.72 17.97
N GLY A 217 -6.19 -32.66 18.91
CA GLY A 217 -7.45 -33.28 19.32
C GLY A 217 -8.41 -32.27 19.96
N LEU A 218 -9.70 -32.32 19.61
CA LEU A 218 -10.74 -31.38 20.07
C LEU A 218 -10.49 -29.90 19.72
N SER A 219 -9.55 -29.60 18.82
CA SER A 219 -9.33 -28.23 18.37
C SER A 219 -10.50 -27.72 17.52
N GLN A 220 -10.85 -26.44 17.66
CA GLN A 220 -12.00 -25.85 16.97
C GLN A 220 -11.66 -24.48 16.38
N VAL A 221 -12.05 -24.26 15.13
CA VAL A 221 -12.03 -22.95 14.48
C VAL A 221 -13.41 -22.63 13.93
N SER A 222 -13.95 -21.48 14.32
CA SER A 222 -15.28 -21.00 13.88
C SER A 222 -15.29 -19.62 13.22
N GLY A 223 -14.14 -18.93 13.18
CA GLY A 223 -13.96 -17.71 12.40
C GLY A 223 -13.28 -17.92 11.05
N PHE A 224 -13.54 -17.02 10.12
CA PHE A 224 -12.87 -16.96 8.82
C PHE A 224 -11.36 -16.75 8.97
N GLY A 225 -10.54 -17.56 8.30
CA GLY A 225 -9.08 -17.45 8.33
C GLY A 225 -8.42 -17.68 9.71
N GLY A 226 -9.14 -18.27 10.67
CA GLY A 226 -8.63 -18.54 12.01
C GLY A 226 -7.71 -19.77 12.09
N ALA A 227 -6.91 -19.85 13.14
CA ALA A 227 -5.99 -20.97 13.37
C ALA A 227 -6.03 -21.46 14.82
N ALA A 228 -6.32 -22.73 15.05
CA ALA A 228 -6.26 -23.39 16.36
C ALA A 228 -5.24 -24.55 16.34
N LEU A 229 -4.15 -24.43 17.10
CA LEU A 229 -3.02 -25.37 17.11
C LEU A 229 -2.76 -25.88 18.54
N GLY A 230 -3.27 -27.05 18.89
CA GLY A 230 -3.12 -27.66 20.21
C GLY A 230 -4.33 -28.51 20.61
N TYR A 231 -4.20 -29.30 21.68
CA TYR A 231 -5.34 -30.06 22.21
C TYR A 231 -6.36 -29.11 22.85
N SER A 232 -7.62 -29.16 22.41
CA SER A 232 -8.71 -28.26 22.89
C SER A 232 -8.45 -26.76 22.64
N ALA A 233 -7.61 -26.41 21.66
CA ALA A 233 -7.43 -25.01 21.24
C ALA A 233 -8.68 -24.50 20.49
N ASN A 234 -9.13 -23.28 20.76
CA ASN A 234 -10.33 -22.69 20.16
C ASN A 234 -10.07 -21.30 19.57
N ALA A 235 -10.22 -21.16 18.27
CA ALA A 235 -10.26 -19.87 17.56
C ALA A 235 -11.71 -19.57 17.14
N GLY A 236 -12.41 -18.78 17.98
CA GLY A 236 -13.84 -18.54 17.93
C GLY A 236 -14.31 -17.43 16.98
N ALA A 237 -13.40 -16.54 16.56
CA ALA A 237 -13.72 -15.35 15.77
C ALA A 237 -12.78 -15.19 14.56
N ASP A 238 -13.14 -14.30 13.63
CA ASP A 238 -12.40 -14.10 12.39
C ASP A 238 -10.95 -13.68 12.65
N PHE A 239 -10.01 -14.29 11.92
CA PHE A 239 -8.56 -14.10 12.06
C PHE A 239 -7.99 -14.40 13.46
N ALA A 240 -8.74 -15.06 14.34
CA ALA A 240 -8.25 -15.45 15.66
C ALA A 240 -7.21 -16.58 15.55
N THR A 241 -6.13 -16.46 16.30
CA THR A 241 -5.06 -17.46 16.41
C THR A 241 -4.99 -17.98 17.84
N ALA A 242 -5.16 -19.29 18.04
CA ALA A 242 -5.08 -19.96 19.33
C ALA A 242 -4.04 -21.10 19.27
N VAL A 243 -2.98 -21.04 20.08
CA VAL A 243 -1.89 -22.02 20.06
C VAL A 243 -1.61 -22.53 21.48
N GLY A 244 -1.73 -23.83 21.73
CA GLY A 244 -1.47 -24.48 23.03
C GLY A 244 -2.67 -25.24 23.59
N PHE A 245 -2.46 -25.97 24.70
CA PHE A 245 -3.55 -26.72 25.35
C PHE A 245 -4.60 -25.75 25.93
N GLY A 246 -5.84 -25.86 25.47
CA GLY A 246 -6.96 -25.04 25.96
C GLY A 246 -6.85 -23.53 25.67
N ALA A 247 -5.98 -23.11 24.73
CA ALA A 247 -5.88 -21.70 24.33
C ALA A 247 -7.15 -21.24 23.61
N ARG A 248 -7.61 -20.01 23.88
CA ARG A 248 -8.89 -19.47 23.38
C ARG A 248 -8.72 -18.07 22.80
N GLY A 249 -8.86 -17.93 21.48
CA GLY A 249 -8.97 -16.65 20.78
C GLY A 249 -10.42 -16.42 20.36
N THR A 250 -11.18 -15.63 21.11
CA THR A 250 -12.63 -15.43 20.93
C THR A 250 -13.00 -14.03 20.42
N GLY A 251 -12.05 -13.09 20.42
CA GLY A 251 -12.20 -11.79 19.78
C GLY A 251 -11.70 -11.82 18.33
N ILE A 252 -12.20 -10.90 17.50
CA ILE A 252 -11.74 -10.71 16.12
C ILE A 252 -10.25 -10.33 16.13
N SER A 253 -9.47 -10.91 15.22
CA SER A 253 -8.03 -10.62 15.05
C SER A 253 -7.19 -10.80 16.31
N THR A 254 -7.54 -11.79 17.14
CA THR A 254 -6.85 -12.08 18.40
C THR A 254 -5.69 -13.06 18.27
N VAL A 255 -4.76 -13.00 19.22
CA VAL A 255 -3.65 -13.97 19.34
C VAL A 255 -3.58 -14.51 20.77
N ALA A 256 -3.95 -15.77 20.98
CA ALA A 256 -3.83 -16.50 22.23
C ALA A 256 -2.78 -17.61 22.10
N VAL A 257 -1.66 -17.52 22.83
CA VAL A 257 -0.56 -18.49 22.77
C VAL A 257 -0.16 -18.94 24.17
N GLY A 258 -0.26 -20.25 24.44
CA GLY A 258 0.12 -20.90 25.69
C GLY A 258 -1.04 -21.59 26.41
N ASN A 259 -0.73 -22.36 27.46
CA ASN A 259 -1.70 -23.20 28.18
C ASN A 259 -2.80 -22.36 28.83
N ASN A 260 -4.06 -22.59 28.43
CA ASN A 260 -5.24 -21.85 28.89
C ASN A 260 -5.12 -20.32 28.75
N SER A 261 -4.41 -19.84 27.72
CA SER A 261 -4.40 -18.42 27.36
C SER A 261 -5.76 -18.00 26.78
N LEU A 262 -6.21 -16.79 27.10
CA LEU A 262 -7.50 -16.24 26.66
C LEU A 262 -7.31 -14.86 26.04
N ALA A 263 -7.56 -14.72 24.74
CA ALA A 263 -7.67 -13.44 24.06
C ALA A 263 -9.13 -13.26 23.62
N SER A 264 -9.87 -12.34 24.24
CA SER A 264 -11.30 -12.12 23.99
C SER A 264 -11.66 -10.68 23.59
N GLY A 265 -10.79 -9.70 23.89
CA GLY A 265 -10.93 -8.37 23.31
C GLY A 265 -10.57 -8.41 21.83
N ALA A 266 -11.25 -7.64 20.98
CA ALA A 266 -10.82 -7.53 19.57
C ALA A 266 -9.39 -6.97 19.49
N ASP A 267 -8.60 -7.42 18.51
CA ASP A 267 -7.19 -7.05 18.33
C ASP A 267 -6.28 -7.33 19.56
N SER A 268 -6.73 -8.18 20.50
CA SER A 268 -5.99 -8.46 21.74
C SER A 268 -4.97 -9.59 21.58
N VAL A 269 -3.90 -9.53 22.38
CA VAL A 269 -2.79 -10.47 22.36
C VAL A 269 -2.56 -11.02 23.77
N ALA A 270 -2.75 -12.33 23.95
CA ALA A 270 -2.48 -13.05 25.19
C ALA A 270 -1.40 -14.14 24.93
N ILE A 271 -0.15 -13.89 25.34
CA ILE A 271 0.97 -14.84 25.20
C ILE A 271 1.52 -15.26 26.57
N GLY A 272 1.33 -16.52 26.95
CA GLY A 272 1.68 -17.04 28.28
C GLY A 272 0.79 -18.22 28.69
N GLY A 273 1.06 -18.81 29.85
CA GLY A 273 0.26 -19.90 30.41
C GLY A 273 -0.33 -19.58 31.78
N ALA A 274 -0.99 -20.56 32.38
CA ALA A 274 -1.42 -20.46 33.77
C ALA A 274 -0.23 -20.22 34.73
N SER A 275 -0.42 -19.35 35.71
CA SER A 275 0.55 -19.15 36.80
C SER A 275 0.49 -20.33 37.79
N ARG A 276 1.63 -20.73 38.37
CA ARG A 276 1.68 -21.75 39.43
C ARG A 276 1.39 -21.18 40.83
N SER A 277 1.48 -19.85 41.01
CA SER A 277 1.30 -19.19 42.32
C SER A 277 -0.16 -18.97 42.69
N THR A 278 -1.03 -18.87 41.69
CA THR A 278 -2.46 -18.66 41.87
C THR A 278 -3.13 -19.79 41.10
N GLN A 279 -3.72 -20.76 41.81
CA GLN A 279 -4.26 -22.02 41.26
C GLN A 279 -5.41 -21.85 40.23
N ASN A 280 -5.59 -20.65 39.65
CA ASN A 280 -6.59 -20.34 38.64
C ASN A 280 -6.25 -19.10 37.77
N ALA A 281 -5.04 -18.53 37.85
CA ALA A 281 -4.72 -17.35 37.03
C ALA A 281 -4.38 -17.74 35.60
N ILE A 282 -5.36 -17.55 34.72
CA ILE A 282 -5.18 -17.62 33.27
C ILE A 282 -4.44 -16.38 32.77
N ASN A 283 -3.65 -16.54 31.70
CA ASN A 283 -3.12 -15.42 30.94
C ASN A 283 -4.26 -14.87 30.06
N ALA A 284 -4.72 -13.64 30.31
CA ALA A 284 -5.95 -13.13 29.71
C ALA A 284 -5.82 -11.70 29.18
N ALA A 285 -6.14 -11.50 27.91
CA ALA A 285 -6.35 -10.19 27.30
C ALA A 285 -7.84 -10.05 26.92
N THR A 286 -8.59 -9.30 27.70
CA THR A 286 -10.06 -9.17 27.55
C THR A 286 -10.51 -7.78 27.11
N GLY A 287 -9.67 -6.76 27.27
CA GLY A 287 -9.92 -5.42 26.71
C GLY A 287 -9.58 -5.32 25.22
N LEU A 288 -10.24 -4.40 24.51
CA LEU A 288 -9.98 -4.07 23.11
C LEU A 288 -8.51 -3.65 22.93
N GLY A 289 -7.76 -4.29 22.03
CA GLY A 289 -6.34 -4.02 21.81
C GLY A 289 -5.44 -4.31 23.02
N GLY A 290 -5.95 -5.05 24.02
CA GLY A 290 -5.21 -5.38 25.24
C GLY A 290 -4.06 -6.36 24.98
N ILE A 291 -2.94 -6.17 25.67
CA ILE A 291 -1.76 -7.02 25.60
C ILE A 291 -1.50 -7.66 26.96
N ALA A 292 -1.48 -8.99 27.03
CA ALA A 292 -1.13 -9.77 28.22
C ALA A 292 0.01 -10.76 27.88
N LEU A 293 1.23 -10.48 28.37
CA LEU A 293 2.42 -11.28 28.09
C LEU A 293 3.09 -11.78 29.37
N GLY A 294 3.00 -13.09 29.64
CA GLY A 294 3.58 -13.73 30.82
C GLY A 294 2.64 -14.76 31.47
N ALA A 295 3.18 -15.62 32.33
CA ALA A 295 2.34 -16.60 33.02
C ALA A 295 1.41 -15.91 34.04
N GLY A 296 0.10 -16.04 33.86
CA GLY A 296 -0.92 -15.38 34.65
C GLY A 296 -1.02 -13.87 34.47
N ALA A 297 -0.49 -13.28 33.39
CA ALA A 297 -0.67 -11.87 33.11
C ALA A 297 -2.12 -11.57 32.69
N GLN A 298 -2.70 -10.46 33.15
CA GLN A 298 -4.08 -10.09 32.86
C GLN A 298 -4.19 -8.64 32.41
N SER A 299 -4.65 -8.43 31.18
CA SER A 299 -5.04 -7.12 30.64
C SER A 299 -6.54 -7.10 30.40
N GLN A 300 -7.29 -6.53 31.35
CA GLN A 300 -8.76 -6.49 31.31
C GLN A 300 -9.35 -5.14 30.92
N SER A 301 -8.49 -4.20 30.55
CA SER A 301 -8.82 -2.81 30.20
C SER A 301 -8.49 -2.56 28.74
N ASP A 302 -9.19 -1.63 28.09
CA ASP A 302 -8.95 -1.33 26.68
C ASP A 302 -7.59 -0.65 26.48
N TYR A 303 -6.87 -1.04 25.43
CA TYR A 303 -5.53 -0.58 25.09
C TYR A 303 -4.48 -0.78 26.20
N ALA A 304 -4.75 -1.67 27.16
CA ALA A 304 -3.89 -1.85 28.32
C ALA A 304 -2.80 -2.91 28.10
N ILE A 305 -1.65 -2.72 28.74
CA ILE A 305 -0.44 -3.53 28.53
C ILE A 305 0.03 -4.16 29.85
N ALA A 306 -0.22 -5.46 30.03
CA ALA A 306 0.24 -6.27 31.15
C ALA A 306 1.38 -7.20 30.72
N ILE A 307 2.60 -7.00 31.24
CA ILE A 307 3.79 -7.79 30.86
C ILE A 307 4.54 -8.26 32.11
N GLY A 308 4.65 -9.57 32.29
CA GLY A 308 5.39 -10.19 33.39
C GLY A 308 4.63 -11.33 34.07
N TYR A 309 5.31 -12.05 34.94
CA TYR A 309 4.68 -13.09 35.75
C TYR A 309 3.61 -12.47 36.66
N ASN A 310 2.34 -12.85 36.51
CA ASN A 310 1.22 -12.35 37.32
C ASN A 310 1.06 -10.81 37.29
N ALA A 311 1.43 -10.15 36.18
CA ALA A 311 1.18 -8.72 35.99
C ALA A 311 -0.30 -8.48 35.69
N ASN A 312 -0.96 -7.61 36.44
CA ASN A 312 -2.43 -7.49 36.40
C ASN A 312 -2.90 -6.05 36.18
N ILE A 313 -3.83 -5.90 35.25
CA ILE A 313 -4.58 -4.68 35.01
C ILE A 313 -6.06 -5.03 35.11
N PHE A 314 -6.73 -4.45 36.11
CA PHE A 314 -8.13 -4.73 36.40
C PHE A 314 -9.06 -3.61 35.90
N PRO A 315 -10.30 -3.94 35.50
CA PRO A 315 -11.30 -2.95 35.17
C PRO A 315 -11.98 -2.54 36.48
N ASN A 316 -11.48 -1.51 37.16
CA ASN A 316 -12.13 -1.01 38.38
C ASN A 316 -13.34 -0.10 38.07
N ARG A 317 -13.49 0.35 36.81
CA ARG A 317 -14.64 1.10 36.28
C ARG A 317 -14.81 0.82 34.78
N PRO A 318 -16.03 0.94 34.22
CA PRO A 318 -16.21 1.02 32.76
C PRO A 318 -15.37 2.18 32.20
N GLY A 319 -14.55 1.92 31.18
CA GLY A 319 -13.68 2.94 30.56
C GLY A 319 -12.27 3.06 31.14
N ASN A 320 -11.76 2.01 31.78
CA ASN A 320 -10.33 1.94 32.08
C ASN A 320 -9.56 1.74 30.76
N THR A 321 -8.85 2.78 30.29
CA THR A 321 -8.03 2.75 29.07
C THR A 321 -6.58 3.11 29.37
N ASP A 322 -5.66 2.63 28.53
CA ASP A 322 -4.26 3.08 28.48
C ASP A 322 -3.44 2.81 29.76
N ALA A 323 -3.80 1.78 30.53
CA ALA A 323 -3.05 1.36 31.71
C ALA A 323 -1.87 0.44 31.34
N ILE A 324 -0.76 0.52 32.09
CA ILE A 324 0.47 -0.24 31.83
C ILE A 324 0.96 -0.89 33.13
N ALA A 325 1.13 -2.21 33.15
CA ALA A 325 1.70 -2.96 34.28
C ALA A 325 2.81 -3.88 33.76
N ILE A 326 4.07 -3.58 34.09
CA ILE A 326 5.24 -4.31 33.61
C ILE A 326 6.14 -4.73 34.79
N GLY A 327 6.29 -6.03 35.01
CA GLY A 327 7.08 -6.61 36.11
C GLY A 327 6.40 -7.82 36.73
N HIS A 328 7.12 -8.58 37.56
CA HIS A 328 6.48 -9.68 38.29
C HIS A 328 5.51 -9.11 39.35
N SER A 329 4.26 -9.57 39.34
CA SER A 329 3.20 -9.09 40.25
C SER A 329 2.96 -7.57 40.21
N ALA A 330 3.32 -6.89 39.11
CA ALA A 330 2.98 -5.48 38.93
C ALA A 330 1.46 -5.31 38.75
N GLY A 331 0.88 -4.27 39.33
CA GLY A 331 -0.57 -4.05 39.33
C GLY A 331 -0.97 -2.62 38.99
N SER A 332 -1.88 -2.45 38.03
CA SER A 332 -2.48 -1.15 37.70
C SER A 332 -4.01 -1.23 37.72
N PHE A 333 -4.65 -0.41 38.53
CA PHE A 333 -6.06 -0.54 38.89
C PHE A 333 -6.94 0.64 38.43
N SER A 334 -6.37 1.60 37.70
CA SER A 334 -7.04 2.84 37.27
C SER A 334 -6.64 3.28 35.85
N PRO A 335 -7.42 4.17 35.21
CA PRO A 335 -7.13 4.69 33.86
C PRO A 335 -5.77 5.39 33.80
N ARG A 336 -5.07 5.24 32.68
CA ARG A 336 -3.79 5.92 32.39
C ARG A 336 -2.71 5.66 33.45
N ALA A 337 -2.88 4.63 34.28
CA ALA A 337 -1.97 4.31 35.37
C ALA A 337 -0.80 3.47 34.87
N VAL A 338 0.40 3.70 35.42
CA VAL A 338 1.62 3.03 34.96
C VAL A 338 2.38 2.44 36.16
N SER A 339 2.47 1.11 36.21
CA SER A 339 3.27 0.35 37.17
C SER A 339 4.44 -0.35 36.47
N LEU A 340 5.68 0.00 36.81
CA LEU A 340 6.90 -0.59 36.23
C LEU A 340 7.86 -1.08 37.32
N GLY A 341 8.00 -2.39 37.49
CA GLY A 341 8.87 -3.01 38.51
C GLY A 341 8.20 -4.20 39.19
N GLY A 342 8.99 -5.05 39.84
CA GLY A 342 8.46 -6.16 40.63
C GLY A 342 7.63 -5.65 41.80
N GLY A 343 6.36 -6.04 41.90
CA GLY A 343 5.44 -5.58 42.96
C GLY A 343 5.00 -4.12 42.86
N ALA A 344 5.31 -3.41 41.76
CA ALA A 344 4.89 -2.02 41.58
C ALA A 344 3.35 -1.92 41.49
N LEU A 345 2.76 -0.95 42.20
CA LEU A 345 1.31 -0.81 42.36
C LEU A 345 0.84 0.61 42.04
N THR A 346 -0.14 0.73 41.14
CA THR A 346 -0.83 2.00 40.86
C THR A 346 -2.34 1.85 40.98
N SER A 347 -2.99 2.75 41.73
CA SER A 347 -4.45 2.75 41.91
C SER A 347 -5.11 4.11 41.66
N GLY A 348 -4.34 5.17 41.41
CA GLY A 348 -4.88 6.48 41.03
C GLY A 348 -5.02 6.65 39.52
N ASP A 349 -5.98 7.46 39.09
CA ASP A 349 -6.08 7.88 37.69
C ASP A 349 -4.86 8.73 37.30
N GLY A 350 -4.18 8.38 36.21
CA GLY A 350 -2.95 9.02 35.77
C GLY A 350 -1.75 8.86 36.73
N ALA A 351 -1.84 7.94 37.70
CA ALA A 351 -0.77 7.70 38.68
C ALA A 351 0.38 6.88 38.08
N LEU A 352 1.60 7.12 38.57
CA LEU A 352 2.83 6.48 38.10
C LEU A 352 3.57 5.83 39.27
N ALA A 353 3.90 4.55 39.19
CA ALA A 353 4.79 3.85 40.12
C ALA A 353 5.89 3.12 39.34
N ILE A 354 7.14 3.54 39.49
CA ILE A 354 8.31 2.93 38.84
C ILE A 354 9.32 2.52 39.91
N GLY A 355 9.58 1.22 40.06
CA GLY A 355 10.52 0.65 41.01
C GLY A 355 10.01 -0.64 41.65
N TYR A 356 10.92 -1.43 42.23
CA TYR A 356 10.55 -2.61 43.01
C TYR A 356 9.74 -2.19 44.25
N ASP A 357 8.52 -2.74 44.43
CA ASP A 357 7.56 -2.39 45.49
C ASP A 357 7.22 -0.88 45.57
N ALA A 358 7.30 -0.16 44.44
CA ALA A 358 6.84 1.23 44.38
C ALA A 358 5.31 1.30 44.39
N ALA A 359 4.72 2.25 45.12
CA ALA A 359 3.27 2.36 45.26
C ALA A 359 2.78 3.80 45.04
N SER A 360 1.86 3.98 44.09
CA SER A 360 1.13 5.23 43.90
C SER A 360 -0.38 5.00 43.91
N VAL A 361 -1.05 5.39 45.00
CA VAL A 361 -2.42 4.95 45.27
C VAL A 361 -3.47 5.97 44.82
N THR A 362 -3.13 7.26 44.83
CA THR A 362 -4.06 8.37 44.58
C THR A 362 -3.83 9.02 43.21
N ASP A 363 -4.84 9.74 42.71
CA ASP A 363 -4.83 10.36 41.38
C ASP A 363 -3.66 11.33 41.22
N ASN A 364 -3.09 11.37 40.00
CA ASN A 364 -1.98 12.23 39.62
C ASN A 364 -0.70 12.11 40.48
N SER A 365 -0.57 11.04 41.27
CA SER A 365 0.58 10.82 42.14
C SER A 365 1.69 10.02 41.44
N ILE A 366 2.95 10.37 41.72
CA ILE A 366 4.16 9.77 41.12
C ILE A 366 5.05 9.18 42.22
N ALA A 367 5.39 7.89 42.10
CA ALA A 367 6.36 7.19 42.93
C ALA A 367 7.48 6.61 42.03
N LEU A 368 8.71 7.10 42.16
CA LEU A 368 9.85 6.69 41.34
C LEU A 368 11.02 6.26 42.23
N GLY A 369 11.27 4.97 42.36
CA GLY A 369 12.33 4.37 43.18
C GLY A 369 11.86 3.10 43.88
N ALA A 370 12.81 2.23 44.28
CA ALA A 370 12.45 1.03 45.03
C ALA A 370 11.80 1.39 46.37
N ARG A 371 10.62 0.83 46.67
CA ARG A 371 9.79 1.13 47.85
C ARG A 371 9.40 2.61 47.99
N ALA A 372 9.43 3.38 46.90
CA ALA A 372 8.88 4.73 46.89
C ALA A 372 7.36 4.66 47.06
N ALA A 373 6.79 5.50 47.92
CA ALA A 373 5.37 5.46 48.23
C ALA A 373 4.75 6.86 48.32
N THR A 374 3.55 7.01 47.76
CA THR A 374 2.70 8.20 47.95
C THR A 374 1.54 7.89 48.90
N SER A 375 0.87 8.95 49.35
CA SER A 375 -0.25 8.87 50.29
C SER A 375 -1.37 7.97 49.76
N TRP A 376 -2.07 7.31 50.69
CA TRP A 376 -3.24 6.50 50.37
C TRP A 376 -4.54 7.32 50.36
N PHE A 377 -4.52 8.52 50.94
CA PHE A 377 -5.70 9.34 51.18
C PHE A 377 -5.69 10.65 50.39
N ASN A 378 -4.50 11.16 50.04
CA ASN A 378 -4.31 12.48 49.44
C ASN A 378 -3.61 12.38 48.06
N GLY A 379 -4.11 13.13 47.07
CA GLY A 379 -3.64 13.13 45.68
C GLY A 379 -2.54 14.16 45.37
N ASN A 380 -2.04 14.13 44.12
CA ASN A 380 -1.01 15.03 43.58
C ASN A 380 0.37 14.95 44.28
N ASN A 381 0.74 13.77 44.77
CA ASN A 381 1.98 13.58 45.51
C ASN A 381 3.10 13.05 44.63
N THR A 382 4.33 13.52 44.81
CA THR A 382 5.49 13.08 44.03
C THR A 382 6.63 12.62 44.95
N ALA A 383 6.96 11.33 44.94
CA ALA A 383 8.08 10.72 45.64
C ALA A 383 9.11 10.20 44.64
N ILE A 384 10.34 10.73 44.67
CA ILE A 384 11.43 10.37 43.75
C ILE A 384 12.67 9.99 44.56
N GLY A 385 13.05 8.71 44.52
CA GLY A 385 14.16 8.11 45.27
C GLY A 385 13.75 6.78 45.91
N ALA A 386 14.71 5.88 46.12
CA ALA A 386 14.41 4.67 46.89
C ALA A 386 14.00 5.03 48.33
N ASP A 387 12.97 4.37 48.85
CA ASP A 387 12.35 4.66 50.15
C ASP A 387 11.83 6.11 50.32
N ALA A 388 11.65 6.87 49.23
CA ALA A 388 11.06 8.20 49.29
C ALA A 388 9.55 8.09 49.59
N GLN A 389 9.06 8.91 50.51
CA GLN A 389 7.68 8.81 51.00
C GLN A 389 6.99 10.18 51.04
N THR A 390 5.79 10.26 50.47
CA THR A 390 4.97 11.48 50.51
C THR A 390 3.61 11.17 51.13
N TYR A 391 3.41 11.58 52.37
CA TYR A 391 2.17 11.39 53.12
C TYR A 391 1.37 12.70 53.26
N GLY A 392 1.52 13.64 52.31
CA GLY A 392 0.92 14.98 52.33
C GLY A 392 -0.15 15.19 51.27
N VAL A 393 -0.58 16.44 51.11
CA VAL A 393 -1.38 16.90 49.96
C VAL A 393 -0.46 17.74 49.09
N ASP A 394 -0.38 17.49 47.78
CA ASP A 394 0.52 18.24 46.88
C ASP A 394 1.99 18.21 47.39
N ALA A 395 2.42 17.06 47.93
CA ALA A 395 3.72 16.92 48.56
C ALA A 395 4.78 16.41 47.58
N LEU A 396 6.01 16.91 47.71
CA LEU A 396 7.16 16.52 46.87
C LEU A 396 8.32 16.02 47.74
N ALA A 397 8.73 14.76 47.59
CA ALA A 397 9.94 14.22 48.21
C ALA A 397 10.94 13.80 47.12
N ILE A 398 12.14 14.38 47.11
CA ILE A 398 13.19 14.04 46.13
C ILE A 398 14.48 13.67 46.88
N GLY A 399 14.86 12.38 46.83
CA GLY A 399 16.08 11.82 47.42
C GLY A 399 15.83 10.47 48.10
N TYR A 400 16.89 9.67 48.25
CA TYR A 400 16.83 8.41 49.00
C TYR A 400 16.34 8.64 50.44
N GLY A 401 15.25 7.98 50.83
CA GLY A 401 14.64 8.13 52.15
C GLY A 401 14.08 9.54 52.46
N ALA A 402 13.92 10.41 51.46
CA ALA A 402 13.30 11.72 51.66
C ALA A 402 11.82 11.56 52.01
N ARG A 403 11.31 12.38 52.94
CA ARG A 403 9.97 12.18 53.49
C ARG A 403 9.21 13.48 53.72
N VAL A 404 7.94 13.51 53.29
CA VAL A 404 6.99 14.57 53.63
C VAL A 404 5.88 13.98 54.50
N GLY A 405 5.70 14.52 55.72
CA GLY A 405 4.68 14.07 56.66
C GLY A 405 4.88 12.65 57.21
N ASN A 406 3.86 12.12 57.88
CA ASN A 406 3.83 10.75 58.37
C ASN A 406 2.45 10.10 58.14
N LEU A 407 2.41 8.76 58.15
CA LEU A 407 1.18 7.99 57.88
C LEU A 407 0.05 8.27 58.87
N VAL A 408 0.37 8.60 60.14
CA VAL A 408 -0.65 8.89 61.15
C VAL A 408 -1.32 10.23 60.85
N ASP A 409 -0.54 11.25 60.52
CA ASP A 409 -1.07 12.57 60.15
C ASP A 409 -1.84 12.48 58.83
N ASP A 410 -1.45 11.61 57.91
CA ASP A 410 -2.13 11.36 56.63
C ASP A 410 -3.52 10.74 56.84
N ALA A 411 -3.61 9.70 57.65
CA ALA A 411 -4.87 9.05 57.99
C ALA A 411 -5.84 9.98 58.76
N TRP A 412 -5.31 10.98 59.47
CA TRP A 412 -6.11 11.94 60.24
C TRP A 412 -6.29 13.28 59.52
N ASN A 413 -5.88 13.39 58.25
CA ASN A 413 -5.96 14.60 57.43
C ASN A 413 -5.30 15.84 58.09
N ARG A 414 -4.14 15.63 58.72
CA ARG A 414 -3.30 16.65 59.38
C ARG A 414 -1.95 16.84 58.70
N SER A 415 -1.73 16.20 57.56
CA SER A 415 -0.44 16.24 56.88
C SER A 415 -0.10 17.62 56.30
N ALA A 416 1.21 17.85 56.15
CA ALA A 416 1.72 19.05 55.49
C ALA A 416 1.25 19.11 54.02
N ALA A 417 0.73 20.27 53.61
CA ALA A 417 0.28 20.56 52.25
C ALA A 417 1.31 21.41 51.49
N SER A 418 1.52 21.14 50.20
CA SER A 418 2.48 21.87 49.34
C SER A 418 3.88 21.96 49.99
N ALA A 419 4.34 20.86 50.57
CA ALA A 419 5.63 20.75 51.25
C ALA A 419 6.63 19.93 50.42
N VAL A 420 7.88 20.39 50.37
CA VAL A 420 8.95 19.80 49.59
C VAL A 420 10.07 19.32 50.51
N ALA A 421 10.39 18.03 50.48
CA ALA A 421 11.60 17.47 51.09
C ALA A 421 12.65 17.22 49.99
N LEU A 422 13.73 18.01 49.97
CA LEU A 422 14.75 17.98 48.92
C LEU A 422 16.09 17.48 49.48
N GLY A 423 16.59 16.36 48.93
CA GLY A 423 17.81 15.68 49.35
C GLY A 423 17.56 14.40 50.15
N ALA A 424 18.54 13.49 50.17
CA ALA A 424 18.44 12.21 50.87
C ALA A 424 18.14 12.39 52.37
N HIS A 425 17.19 11.65 52.92
CA HIS A 425 16.74 11.75 54.32
C HIS A 425 16.24 13.13 54.77
N SER A 426 15.95 14.06 53.84
CA SER A 426 15.29 15.31 54.21
C SER A 426 13.88 15.05 54.72
N TYR A 427 13.44 15.81 55.72
CA TYR A 427 12.11 15.69 56.31
C TYR A 427 11.38 17.03 56.28
N ALA A 428 10.18 17.06 55.69
CA ALA A 428 9.30 18.22 55.68
C ALA A 428 7.99 17.90 56.41
N ASN A 429 7.71 18.62 57.49
CA ASN A 429 6.52 18.44 58.34
C ASN A 429 5.67 19.72 58.47
N ARG A 430 5.94 20.75 57.66
CA ARG A 430 5.20 22.01 57.64
C ARG A 430 4.70 22.31 56.24
N SER A 431 3.44 22.70 56.12
CA SER A 431 2.84 23.13 54.85
C SER A 431 3.57 24.35 54.26
N ASN A 432 3.61 24.47 52.93
CA ASN A 432 4.22 25.58 52.19
C ASN A 432 5.70 25.80 52.52
N THR A 433 6.49 24.74 52.65
CA THR A 433 7.93 24.83 52.94
C THR A 433 8.78 23.94 52.04
N VAL A 434 10.01 24.37 51.77
CA VAL A 434 11.07 23.52 51.21
C VAL A 434 12.07 23.19 52.31
N SER A 435 12.14 21.93 52.72
CA SER A 435 13.12 21.43 53.67
C SER A 435 14.27 20.74 52.92
N VAL A 436 15.49 21.24 53.12
CA VAL A 436 16.72 20.66 52.55
C VAL A 436 17.46 19.73 53.52
N GLY A 437 16.82 19.33 54.63
CA GLY A 437 17.42 18.48 55.67
C GLY A 437 16.40 18.01 56.70
N ASP A 438 16.89 17.55 57.84
CA ASP A 438 16.11 17.25 59.05
C ASP A 438 16.90 17.71 60.28
N VAL A 439 16.52 18.87 60.82
CA VAL A 439 17.19 19.46 61.98
C VAL A 439 17.05 18.58 63.23
N GLN A 440 15.94 17.84 63.37
CA GLN A 440 15.70 16.96 64.52
C GLN A 440 16.61 15.72 64.48
N ALA A 441 17.01 15.28 63.28
CA ALA A 441 18.00 14.23 63.05
C ALA A 441 19.45 14.78 62.91
N GLY A 442 19.68 16.09 63.09
CA GLY A 442 21.00 16.71 62.95
C GLY A 442 21.48 16.89 61.51
N LEU A 443 20.61 16.73 60.51
CA LEU A 443 20.91 16.84 59.09
C LEU A 443 20.57 18.24 58.58
N THR A 444 21.56 19.12 58.41
CA THR A 444 21.38 20.42 57.72
C THR A 444 22.28 20.49 56.49
N ARG A 445 21.86 21.25 55.48
CA ARG A 445 22.61 21.42 54.23
C ARG A 445 22.84 22.89 53.93
N GLN A 446 24.04 23.20 53.45
CA GLN A 446 24.31 24.48 52.82
C GLN A 446 23.61 24.52 51.44
N ILE A 447 23.04 25.67 51.11
CA ILE A 447 22.54 25.97 49.77
C ILE A 447 23.59 26.86 49.11
N THR A 448 24.33 26.32 48.15
CA THR A 448 25.46 26.99 47.49
C THR A 448 25.08 27.46 46.09
N SER A 449 25.85 28.38 45.51
CA SER A 449 25.56 29.00 44.19
C SER A 449 24.26 29.82 44.13
N VAL A 450 23.86 30.42 45.26
CA VAL A 450 22.71 31.34 45.32
C VAL A 450 23.14 32.71 44.78
N ALA A 451 22.57 33.13 43.64
CA ALA A 451 22.75 34.49 43.13
C ALA A 451 22.15 35.53 44.11
N ALA A 452 22.53 36.80 43.96
CA ALA A 452 21.96 37.84 44.80
C ALA A 452 20.45 37.97 44.52
N GLY A 453 19.61 37.86 45.55
CA GLY A 453 18.17 38.06 45.44
C GLY A 453 17.82 39.50 45.07
N THR A 454 16.87 39.71 44.16
CA THR A 454 16.47 41.03 43.66
C THR A 454 15.05 41.41 44.07
N GLU A 455 14.18 40.42 44.27
CA GLU A 455 12.80 40.59 44.74
C GLU A 455 12.67 40.35 46.25
N ALA A 456 11.59 40.85 46.85
CA ALA A 456 11.38 40.78 48.30
C ALA A 456 11.30 39.36 48.88
N THR A 457 11.06 38.35 48.03
CA THR A 457 10.91 36.93 48.41
C THR A 457 12.09 36.06 47.99
N ASP A 458 13.17 36.65 47.44
CA ASP A 458 14.35 35.91 47.04
C ASP A 458 15.23 35.53 48.25
N ALA A 459 15.95 34.42 48.14
CA ALA A 459 16.91 34.00 49.16
C ALA A 459 18.14 34.93 49.16
N VAL A 460 18.46 35.52 50.31
CA VAL A 460 19.65 36.38 50.49
C VAL A 460 20.90 35.51 50.55
N ASN A 461 21.87 35.77 49.66
CA ASN A 461 23.18 35.10 49.73
C ASN A 461 24.14 35.81 50.71
N VAL A 462 25.24 35.16 51.08
CA VAL A 462 26.19 35.71 52.06
C VAL A 462 26.81 37.03 51.57
N ALA A 463 27.00 37.21 50.26
CA ALA A 463 27.55 38.46 49.70
C ALA A 463 26.62 39.66 49.90
N GLN A 464 25.31 39.49 49.74
CA GLN A 464 24.32 40.54 50.03
C GLN A 464 24.23 40.85 51.51
N LEU A 465 24.36 39.85 52.38
CA LEU A 465 24.44 40.06 53.82
C LEU A 465 25.76 40.77 54.19
N ASP A 466 26.86 40.46 53.51
CA ASP A 466 28.13 41.16 53.64
C ASP A 466 28.07 42.59 53.07
N ASP A 467 27.27 42.84 52.02
CA ASP A 467 26.98 44.18 51.51
C ASP A 467 26.14 44.99 52.50
N VAL A 468 25.12 44.38 53.13
CA VAL A 468 24.35 45.00 54.23
C VAL A 468 25.26 45.27 55.42
N ARG A 469 26.15 44.35 55.77
CA ARG A 469 27.18 44.55 56.79
C ARG A 469 28.15 45.67 56.39
N ALA A 470 28.51 45.78 55.12
CA ALA A 470 29.35 46.85 54.59
C ALA A 470 28.61 48.20 54.54
N VAL A 471 27.28 48.21 54.35
CA VAL A 471 26.42 49.41 54.43
C VAL A 471 26.19 49.84 55.89
N ALA A 472 26.01 48.89 56.82
CA ALA A 472 25.92 49.16 58.25
C ALA A 472 27.24 49.74 58.82
N LEU A 473 28.38 49.40 58.21
CA LEU A 473 29.69 50.02 58.49
C LEU A 473 29.89 51.36 57.74
N ARG A 474 29.12 51.63 56.68
CA ARG A 474 29.24 52.83 55.81
C ARG A 474 28.29 53.95 56.23
N LEU A 475 27.20 53.64 56.93
CA LEU A 475 26.29 54.67 57.47
C LEU A 475 26.95 55.50 58.59
N ASP A 476 28.09 55.05 59.13
CA ASP A 476 28.92 55.81 60.08
C ASP A 476 29.92 56.76 59.40
N SER A 477 29.98 56.82 58.04
CA SER A 477 30.88 57.75 57.35
C SER A 477 30.43 58.15 55.93
N HIS A 478 30.01 59.43 55.83
CA HIS A 478 30.07 60.34 54.67
C HIS A 478 29.00 60.33 53.56
N LEU A 479 28.19 61.41 53.58
CA LEU A 479 28.13 62.37 52.47
C LEU A 479 29.59 62.80 52.12
N ALA A 480 30.11 62.39 50.96
CA ALA A 480 31.42 62.82 50.46
C ALA A 480 31.27 63.53 49.10
N LEU A 481 31.56 64.82 49.16
CA LEU A 481 31.87 65.72 48.05
C LEU A 481 33.06 65.19 47.26
N ALA A 482 33.00 65.30 45.93
CA ALA A 482 34.17 65.11 45.08
C ALA A 482 35.27 66.11 45.50
N LYS A 483 36.45 65.59 45.81
CA LYS A 483 37.68 66.39 45.91
C LYS A 483 38.31 66.41 44.52
N SER A 484 38.42 67.58 43.89
CA SER A 484 39.38 67.81 42.81
C SER A 484 40.48 68.72 43.33
N ASP A 485 41.70 68.52 42.84
CA ASP A 485 42.85 69.38 43.13
C ASP A 485 42.57 70.82 42.67
N ALA A 486 43.23 71.79 43.30
CA ALA A 486 42.80 73.19 43.43
C ALA A 486 42.75 74.07 42.15
N ASP A 487 42.90 73.51 40.95
CA ASP A 487 42.92 74.25 39.67
C ASP A 487 41.81 73.82 38.67
N GLU A 488 40.91 72.92 39.03
CA GLU A 488 39.83 72.42 38.16
C GLU A 488 38.50 73.21 38.33
N PRO A 489 37.73 73.49 37.24
CA PRO A 489 36.46 74.21 37.32
C PRO A 489 35.43 73.51 38.23
N ALA A 490 34.61 74.27 38.97
CA ALA A 490 33.59 73.73 39.87
C ALA A 490 32.39 73.12 39.13
N ALA A 491 31.61 72.29 39.83
CA ALA A 491 30.29 71.84 39.38
C ALA A 491 29.31 73.03 39.29
N PHE A 492 28.49 73.08 38.24
CA PHE A 492 27.57 74.17 37.92
C PHE A 492 26.16 73.61 37.65
N ALA A 493 25.20 73.99 38.48
CA ALA A 493 23.79 73.64 38.32
C ALA A 493 22.95 74.92 38.25
N GLU A 494 22.25 75.14 37.13
CA GLU A 494 21.45 76.34 36.87
C GLU A 494 19.94 76.04 36.89
N GLY A 495 19.52 74.85 36.43
CA GLY A 495 18.11 74.48 36.36
C GLY A 495 17.46 74.28 37.73
N SER A 496 16.16 74.57 37.82
CA SER A 496 15.35 74.22 38.99
C SER A 496 15.39 72.71 39.25
N SER A 497 15.64 72.29 40.49
CA SER A 497 15.78 70.87 40.88
C SER A 497 16.91 70.10 40.18
N ALA A 498 17.92 70.79 39.63
CA ALA A 498 19.06 70.16 38.98
C ALA A 498 20.11 69.62 39.97
N ILE A 499 20.83 68.56 39.59
CA ILE A 499 21.91 67.95 40.38
C ILE A 499 23.20 67.94 39.54
N ALA A 500 24.24 68.63 40.01
CA ALA A 500 25.59 68.59 39.42
C ALA A 500 26.59 68.02 40.44
N LEU A 501 27.32 66.97 40.06
CA LEU A 501 28.30 66.30 40.91
C LEU A 501 29.56 65.92 40.11
N GLY A 502 30.69 66.61 40.36
CA GLY A 502 31.98 66.39 39.68
C GLY A 502 32.59 67.69 39.12
N SER A 503 33.91 67.77 38.98
CA SER A 503 34.58 68.98 38.45
C SER A 503 34.08 69.30 37.03
N ALA A 504 33.79 70.57 36.74
CA ALA A 504 33.26 71.05 35.47
C ALA A 504 31.96 70.37 34.98
N SER A 505 31.18 69.76 35.88
CA SER A 505 29.83 69.24 35.53
C SER A 505 28.82 70.38 35.36
N ASN A 506 27.96 70.31 34.35
CA ASN A 506 27.00 71.37 33.98
C ASN A 506 25.56 70.80 33.88
N ALA A 507 24.71 71.11 34.85
CA ALA A 507 23.27 70.77 34.82
C ALA A 507 22.45 72.04 34.57
N LEU A 508 22.19 72.37 33.29
CA LEU A 508 21.62 73.66 32.87
C LEU A 508 20.09 73.63 32.73
N GLY A 509 19.50 72.48 32.40
CA GLY A 509 18.05 72.33 32.26
C GLY A 509 17.31 72.13 33.59
N GLU A 510 16.04 72.51 33.65
CA GLU A 510 15.15 72.16 34.78
C GLU A 510 15.08 70.64 34.95
N GLY A 511 15.27 70.14 36.18
CA GLY A 511 15.30 68.70 36.51
C GLY A 511 16.53 67.95 35.98
N ALA A 512 17.55 68.63 35.44
CA ALA A 512 18.71 68.00 34.83
C ALA A 512 19.69 67.39 35.85
N ASN A 513 20.29 66.25 35.50
CA ASN A 513 21.25 65.54 36.36
C ASN A 513 22.58 65.34 35.64
N ALA A 514 23.64 66.06 36.05
CA ALA A 514 24.99 65.96 35.52
C ALA A 514 25.94 65.35 36.59
N LEU A 515 26.27 64.07 36.48
CA LEU A 515 27.12 63.36 37.47
C LEU A 515 28.39 62.81 36.83
N GLY A 516 29.54 63.46 37.03
CA GLY A 516 30.85 63.08 36.50
C GLY A 516 31.63 64.29 36.00
N SER A 517 32.97 64.20 36.00
CA SER A 517 33.83 65.32 35.58
C SER A 517 33.56 65.73 34.11
N GLY A 518 33.27 67.00 33.86
CA GLY A 518 32.95 67.53 32.53
C GLY A 518 31.61 67.08 31.93
N SER A 519 30.74 66.41 32.70
CA SER A 519 29.40 66.02 32.22
C SER A 519 28.50 67.24 31.95
N ALA A 520 27.62 67.17 30.95
CA ALA A 520 26.73 68.27 30.54
C ALA A 520 25.30 67.77 30.30
N ALA A 521 24.37 68.12 31.19
CA ALA A 521 22.93 67.90 31.01
C ALA A 521 22.25 69.26 30.73
N ILE A 522 22.05 69.56 29.45
CA ILE A 522 21.63 70.89 28.95
C ILE A 522 20.10 70.99 28.85
N GLY A 523 19.42 69.92 28.44
CA GLY A 523 17.96 69.91 28.26
C GLY A 523 17.17 69.74 29.56
N ARG A 524 15.88 70.09 29.52
CA ARG A 524 14.93 69.83 30.61
C ARG A 524 14.78 68.32 30.85
N ASP A 525 14.83 67.89 32.10
CA ASP A 525 14.82 66.48 32.54
C ASP A 525 15.92 65.62 31.89
N ALA A 526 17.02 66.23 31.44
CA ALA A 526 18.13 65.51 30.82
C ALA A 526 19.04 64.86 31.89
N VAL A 527 19.63 63.71 31.56
CA VAL A 527 20.51 62.96 32.47
C VAL A 527 21.85 62.70 31.78
N ALA A 528 22.93 63.27 32.28
CA ALA A 528 24.30 63.03 31.83
C ALA A 528 25.13 62.46 32.98
N VAL A 529 25.59 61.22 32.89
CA VAL A 529 26.33 60.55 33.97
C VAL A 529 27.60 59.89 33.42
N GLY A 530 28.76 60.34 33.88
CA GLY A 530 30.09 59.88 33.49
C GLY A 530 30.96 61.01 32.91
N ARG A 531 32.26 60.76 32.77
CA ARG A 531 33.23 61.79 32.36
C ARG A 531 32.95 62.28 30.93
N ASN A 532 32.73 63.59 30.76
CA ASN A 532 32.36 64.26 29.49
C ASN A 532 31.06 63.79 28.83
N ALA A 533 30.16 63.11 29.56
CA ALA A 533 28.85 62.72 29.02
C ALA A 533 28.01 63.96 28.66
N SER A 534 27.32 63.97 27.52
CA SER A 534 26.53 65.13 27.06
C SER A 534 25.11 64.75 26.67
N ALA A 535 24.11 65.34 27.33
CA ALA A 535 22.68 65.23 27.02
C ALA A 535 22.12 66.62 26.69
N SER A 536 21.81 66.88 25.42
CA SER A 536 21.73 68.25 24.89
C SER A 536 20.31 68.83 24.77
N ASP A 537 19.26 68.00 24.80
CA ASP A 537 17.87 68.39 24.56
C ASP A 537 16.94 67.71 25.59
N ALA A 538 15.65 68.08 25.60
CA ALA A 538 14.69 67.64 26.60
C ALA A 538 14.55 66.10 26.67
N SER A 539 14.57 65.57 27.89
CA SER A 539 14.48 64.13 28.19
C SER A 539 15.58 63.27 27.54
N ALA A 540 16.69 63.88 27.08
CA ALA A 540 17.84 63.14 26.58
C ALA A 540 18.62 62.49 27.73
N VAL A 541 19.12 61.27 27.51
CA VAL A 541 19.83 60.48 28.53
C VAL A 541 21.17 60.03 27.98
N ALA A 542 22.28 60.47 28.56
CA ALA A 542 23.64 60.06 28.26
C ALA A 542 24.29 59.43 29.52
N LEU A 543 24.36 58.11 29.61
CA LEU A 543 24.95 57.37 30.74
C LEU A 543 26.20 56.62 30.28
N GLY A 544 27.38 57.09 30.66
CA GLY A 544 28.69 56.52 30.33
C GLY A 544 29.76 57.63 30.26
N GLY A 545 31.01 57.30 29.99
CA GLY A 545 32.09 58.29 29.85
C GLY A 545 32.71 58.31 28.46
N VAL A 546 33.93 58.86 28.38
CA VAL A 546 34.79 58.69 27.21
C VAL A 546 35.32 57.27 27.16
N ALA A 547 35.23 56.65 25.98
CA ALA A 547 35.87 55.38 25.67
C ALA A 547 36.59 55.47 24.32
N SER A 548 37.63 54.65 24.14
CA SER A 548 38.21 54.39 22.83
C SER A 548 37.24 53.50 22.04
N VAL A 549 36.65 54.04 20.98
CA VAL A 549 35.68 53.35 20.13
C VAL A 549 36.26 53.09 18.75
N PRO A 550 35.88 51.98 18.09
CA PRO A 550 36.33 51.69 16.74
C PRO A 550 35.78 52.73 15.75
N LEU A 551 36.64 53.16 14.82
CA LEU A 551 36.26 53.94 13.65
C LEU A 551 35.94 53.02 12.51
N PHE A 552 34.77 53.22 11.90
CA PHE A 552 34.31 52.43 10.76
C PHE A 552 34.40 53.26 9.48
N ASP A 553 34.80 52.63 8.37
CA ASP A 553 34.64 53.22 7.04
C ASP A 553 33.20 53.11 6.52
N ALA A 554 32.96 53.56 5.27
CA ALA A 554 31.65 53.46 4.62
C ALA A 554 31.17 52.01 4.45
N ASP A 555 32.10 51.06 4.40
CA ASP A 555 31.82 49.62 4.24
C ASP A 555 31.65 48.90 5.59
N GLY A 556 31.91 49.59 6.71
CA GLY A 556 31.80 49.10 8.09
C GLY A 556 33.01 48.33 8.60
N PHE A 557 34.17 48.46 7.96
CA PHE A 557 35.42 47.89 8.43
C PHE A 557 36.10 48.83 9.44
N ILE A 558 36.82 48.26 10.40
CA ILE A 558 37.51 49.05 11.43
C ILE A 558 38.81 49.64 10.85
N VAL A 559 38.85 50.96 10.67
CA VAL A 559 39.99 51.71 10.12
C VAL A 559 40.86 52.40 11.19
N GLY A 560 40.44 52.35 12.46
CA GLY A 560 41.18 52.94 13.57
C GLY A 560 40.40 52.92 14.89
N GLN A 561 40.89 53.67 15.88
CA GLN A 561 40.22 53.90 17.16
C GLN A 561 40.19 55.42 17.42
N GLN A 562 39.08 55.93 17.96
CA GLN A 562 38.92 57.32 18.38
C GLN A 562 38.40 57.38 19.81
N GLU A 563 38.92 58.29 20.63
CA GLU A 563 38.29 58.60 21.91
C GLU A 563 37.01 59.42 21.68
N ARG A 564 35.88 58.88 22.10
CA ARG A 564 34.56 59.51 21.94
C ARG A 564 33.83 59.54 23.27
N ALA A 565 33.20 60.68 23.58
CA ALA A 565 32.34 60.84 24.74
C ALA A 565 30.91 60.34 24.45
N THR A 566 30.18 59.93 25.49
CA THR A 566 28.75 59.61 25.40
C THR A 566 27.94 60.86 25.05
N THR A 567 27.15 60.80 23.98
CA THR A 567 26.40 61.96 23.48
C THR A 567 24.98 61.59 23.08
N ALA A 568 24.00 62.26 23.68
CA ALA A 568 22.60 62.26 23.30
C ALA A 568 22.20 63.70 22.88
N GLN A 569 21.92 63.92 21.59
CA GLN A 569 21.87 65.27 21.01
C GLN A 569 20.46 65.84 20.84
N ALA A 570 19.45 65.01 20.68
CA ALA A 570 18.08 65.44 20.37
C ALA A 570 17.07 64.97 21.42
N ARG A 571 15.85 65.53 21.36
CA ARG A 571 14.75 65.20 22.29
C ARG A 571 14.52 63.69 22.39
N GLY A 572 14.49 63.18 23.62
CA GLY A 572 14.24 61.78 23.92
C GLY A 572 15.30 60.81 23.41
N ALA A 573 16.48 61.29 22.99
CA ALA A 573 17.60 60.45 22.59
C ALA A 573 18.24 59.78 23.81
N VAL A 574 18.60 58.50 23.70
CA VAL A 574 19.15 57.69 24.80
C VAL A 574 20.50 57.11 24.35
N ALA A 575 21.59 57.47 25.00
CA ALA A 575 22.94 56.97 24.77
C ALA A 575 23.49 56.34 26.08
N LEU A 576 23.66 55.01 26.12
CA LEU A 576 24.14 54.26 27.29
C LEU A 576 25.43 53.51 26.95
N GLY A 577 26.49 53.60 27.76
CA GLY A 577 27.80 52.96 27.53
C GLY A 577 28.85 53.91 26.92
N GLY A 578 30.13 53.71 27.23
CA GLY A 578 31.20 54.67 26.88
C GLY A 578 31.29 54.98 25.37
N GLY A 579 31.30 56.26 25.00
CA GLY A 579 31.34 56.68 23.58
C GLY A 579 30.09 56.34 22.74
N ALA A 580 28.97 55.95 23.34
CA ALA A 580 27.69 55.79 22.65
C ALA A 580 27.18 57.12 22.08
N LEU A 581 26.55 57.09 20.90
CA LEU A 581 26.09 58.28 20.16
C LEU A 581 24.63 58.11 19.71
N ALA A 582 23.75 59.00 20.16
CA ALA A 582 22.36 59.11 19.70
C ALA A 582 22.11 60.53 19.19
N MET A 583 21.96 60.71 17.86
CA MET A 583 21.99 62.05 17.24
C MET A 583 20.61 62.67 17.01
N GLN A 584 19.60 61.87 16.68
CA GLN A 584 18.29 62.34 16.24
C GLN A 584 17.18 62.03 17.25
N THR A 585 15.98 62.55 16.98
CA THR A 585 14.82 62.44 17.88
C THR A 585 14.48 60.97 18.14
N PHE A 586 14.33 60.60 19.42
CA PHE A 586 14.05 59.23 19.87
C PHE A 586 15.07 58.16 19.41
N ALA A 587 16.29 58.56 19.02
CA ALA A 587 17.36 57.61 18.72
C ALA A 587 17.88 56.96 20.02
N THR A 588 18.09 55.65 20.00
CA THR A 588 18.53 54.87 21.18
C THR A 588 19.82 54.12 20.87
N ALA A 589 20.94 54.47 21.48
CA ALA A 589 22.24 53.81 21.38
C ALA A 589 22.62 53.19 22.75
N VAL A 590 22.82 51.88 22.84
CA VAL A 590 23.12 51.17 24.09
C VAL A 590 24.29 50.21 23.90
N GLY A 591 25.44 50.53 24.47
CA GLY A 591 26.70 49.78 24.36
C GLY A 591 27.87 50.70 24.04
N THR A 592 29.08 50.30 24.44
CA THR A 592 30.30 51.08 24.16
C THR A 592 30.48 51.25 22.64
N GLY A 593 30.54 52.49 22.17
CA GLY A 593 30.67 52.83 20.74
C GLY A 593 29.43 52.58 19.88
N ALA A 594 28.27 52.25 20.45
CA ALA A 594 27.01 52.16 19.68
C ALA A 594 26.67 53.52 19.04
N SER A 595 26.09 53.51 17.84
CA SER A 595 25.79 54.71 17.05
C SER A 595 24.41 54.63 16.42
N ALA A 596 23.47 55.44 16.92
CA ALA A 596 22.11 55.62 16.40
C ALA A 596 21.99 57.02 15.79
N VAL A 597 22.13 57.12 14.47
CA VAL A 597 22.23 58.39 13.73
C VAL A 597 20.88 58.82 13.16
N GLY A 598 20.02 57.90 12.74
CA GLY A 598 18.70 58.22 12.18
C GLY A 598 17.64 58.54 13.22
N ALA A 599 16.55 59.20 12.81
CA ALA A 599 15.40 59.44 13.67
C ALA A 599 14.70 58.11 14.04
N GLN A 600 14.30 57.94 15.30
CA GLN A 600 13.72 56.69 15.84
C GLN A 600 14.61 55.44 15.64
N SER A 601 15.90 55.61 15.36
CA SER A 601 16.82 54.49 15.17
C SER A 601 17.24 53.87 16.51
N THR A 602 17.52 52.57 16.52
CA THR A 602 17.92 51.84 17.73
C THR A 602 19.18 51.02 17.45
N ALA A 603 20.28 51.28 18.16
CA ALA A 603 21.54 50.54 18.10
C ALA A 603 21.86 49.97 19.49
N VAL A 604 21.94 48.65 19.66
CA VAL A 604 22.25 48.00 20.95
C VAL A 604 23.37 46.98 20.76
N GLY A 605 24.50 47.14 21.44
CA GLY A 605 25.68 46.30 21.37
C GLY A 605 26.99 47.09 21.23
N PHE A 606 28.13 46.43 21.44
CA PHE A 606 29.44 47.06 21.24
C PHE A 606 29.63 47.41 19.76
N GLY A 607 29.80 48.71 19.45
CA GLY A 607 30.00 49.18 18.07
C GLY A 607 28.83 48.95 17.10
N ALA A 608 27.60 48.75 17.59
CA ALA A 608 26.41 48.61 16.74
C ALA A 608 26.07 49.93 16.01
N GLN A 609 25.60 49.85 14.76
CA GLN A 609 25.34 51.01 13.90
C GLN A 609 23.92 51.00 13.32
N ALA A 610 23.13 52.02 13.61
CA ALA A 610 21.82 52.28 13.03
C ALA A 610 21.88 53.66 12.34
N LEU A 611 22.10 53.67 11.01
CA LEU A 611 22.55 54.88 10.29
C LEU A 611 21.41 55.72 9.70
N GLU A 612 20.32 55.06 9.32
CA GLU A 612 19.16 55.69 8.64
C GLU A 612 17.93 55.75 9.57
N ASP A 613 16.88 56.45 9.13
CA ASP A 613 15.64 56.58 9.88
C ASP A 613 14.92 55.24 10.09
N THR A 614 14.34 55.05 11.28
CA THR A 614 13.58 53.86 11.69
C THR A 614 14.35 52.54 11.62
N THR A 615 15.69 52.59 11.71
CA THR A 615 16.55 51.40 11.66
C THR A 615 16.75 50.74 13.02
N MET A 616 16.99 49.42 13.03
CA MET A 616 17.28 48.66 14.24
C MET A 616 18.54 47.81 14.07
N ALA A 617 19.56 48.03 14.89
CA ALA A 617 20.79 47.23 14.94
C ALA A 617 20.97 46.66 16.35
N LEU A 618 20.74 45.35 16.55
CA LEU A 618 20.84 44.69 17.85
C LEU A 618 21.91 43.58 17.81
N GLY A 619 23.05 43.79 18.44
CA GLY A 619 24.18 42.87 18.50
C GLY A 619 25.52 43.58 18.32
N SER A 620 26.61 43.00 18.83
CA SER A 620 27.95 43.58 18.66
C SER A 620 28.31 43.66 17.17
N PHE A 621 28.80 44.82 16.72
CA PHE A 621 29.15 45.11 15.32
C PHE A 621 27.99 44.94 14.31
N SER A 622 26.73 44.86 14.76
CA SER A 622 25.59 44.87 13.84
C SER A 622 25.45 46.21 13.12
N ALA A 623 25.00 46.21 11.86
CA ALA A 623 24.87 47.41 11.05
C ALA A 623 23.57 47.42 10.23
N ALA A 624 22.66 48.33 10.55
CA ALA A 624 21.47 48.64 9.77
C ALA A 624 21.72 49.93 8.96
N ARG A 625 21.93 49.80 7.64
CA ARG A 625 22.30 50.91 6.74
C ARG A 625 21.20 51.34 5.79
N GLY A 626 20.21 50.48 5.53
CA GLY A 626 19.07 50.83 4.69
C GLY A 626 17.97 51.51 5.52
N ALA A 627 17.26 52.48 4.95
CA ALA A 627 16.10 53.07 5.63
C ALA A 627 15.07 51.99 6.03
N ALA A 628 14.57 52.07 7.26
CA ALA A 628 13.67 51.07 7.86
C ALA A 628 14.20 49.62 7.87
N SER A 629 15.53 49.42 7.84
CA SER A 629 16.14 48.09 7.91
C SER A 629 16.38 47.61 9.34
N SER A 630 16.46 46.29 9.53
CA SER A 630 16.68 45.64 10.83
C SER A 630 17.81 44.61 10.76
N ALA A 631 18.87 44.80 11.55
CA ALA A 631 20.01 43.90 11.70
C ALA A 631 20.07 43.37 13.14
N LEU A 632 19.86 42.06 13.35
CA LEU A 632 19.75 41.42 14.66
C LEU A 632 20.76 40.27 14.79
N GLY A 633 21.86 40.44 15.50
CA GLY A 633 22.89 39.42 15.74
C GLY A 633 24.30 40.00 15.72
N PHE A 634 25.30 39.20 16.11
CA PHE A 634 26.70 39.60 16.00
C PHE A 634 27.07 39.77 14.53
N ASN A 635 27.61 40.93 14.15
CA ASN A 635 28.00 41.27 12.77
C ASN A 635 26.87 41.12 11.73
N ALA A 636 25.59 41.18 12.12
CA ALA A 636 24.48 41.18 11.17
C ALA A 636 24.45 42.50 10.38
N ILE A 637 24.27 42.45 9.05
CA ILE A 637 24.27 43.61 8.16
C ILE A 637 22.96 43.66 7.37
N ALA A 638 22.19 44.75 7.51
CA ALA A 638 21.00 45.03 6.72
C ALA A 638 21.21 46.31 5.90
N ALA A 639 21.76 46.16 4.69
CA ALA A 639 22.13 47.25 3.80
C ALA A 639 21.00 47.71 2.87
N GLY A 640 20.10 46.80 2.48
CA GLY A 640 18.95 47.14 1.64
C GLY A 640 17.89 47.94 2.41
N ARG A 641 17.17 48.84 1.72
CA ARG A 641 15.98 49.51 2.27
C ARG A 641 14.92 48.45 2.61
N LEU A 642 14.29 48.55 3.78
CA LEU A 642 13.37 47.53 4.34
C LEU A 642 13.97 46.12 4.50
N ALA A 643 15.30 45.97 4.44
CA ALA A 643 15.93 44.66 4.60
C ALA A 643 15.91 44.20 6.07
N THR A 644 15.77 42.90 6.28
CA THR A 644 15.84 42.27 7.60
C THR A 644 16.96 41.23 7.60
N ALA A 645 17.94 41.35 8.48
CA ALA A 645 19.03 40.40 8.68
C ALA A 645 19.03 39.92 10.14
N VAL A 646 18.89 38.61 10.38
CA VAL A 646 18.81 38.03 11.73
C VAL A 646 19.76 36.83 11.85
N GLY A 647 20.77 36.89 12.72
CA GLY A 647 21.73 35.81 12.97
C GLY A 647 23.18 36.29 13.05
N PHE A 648 24.09 35.40 13.42
CA PHE A 648 25.53 35.67 13.35
C PHE A 648 25.94 35.88 11.89
N ASP A 649 26.48 37.06 11.57
CA ASP A 649 27.02 37.38 10.25
C ASP A 649 25.99 37.30 9.09
N ALA A 650 24.69 37.44 9.40
CA ALA A 650 23.62 37.47 8.39
C ALA A 650 23.68 38.76 7.56
N SER A 651 23.41 38.69 6.25
CA SER A 651 23.55 39.82 5.32
C SER A 651 22.32 39.99 4.42
N GLY A 652 21.55 41.06 4.62
CA GLY A 652 20.41 41.46 3.77
C GLY A 652 20.77 42.68 2.94
N ASN A 653 21.16 42.47 1.68
CA ASN A 653 21.61 43.53 0.77
C ASN A 653 20.54 43.97 -0.24
N GLY A 654 19.60 43.09 -0.58
CA GLY A 654 18.51 43.43 -1.49
C GLY A 654 17.45 44.31 -0.85
N GLU A 655 16.79 45.17 -1.64
CA GLU A 655 15.63 45.92 -1.17
C GLU A 655 14.52 44.96 -0.72
N SER A 656 13.89 45.21 0.44
CA SER A 656 12.83 44.37 1.01
C SER A 656 13.23 42.89 1.15
N SER A 657 14.53 42.61 1.32
CA SER A 657 15.05 41.25 1.47
C SER A 657 15.02 40.77 2.93
N VAL A 658 14.96 39.46 3.13
CA VAL A 658 14.94 38.82 4.46
C VAL A 658 16.01 37.74 4.53
N ALA A 659 17.05 37.94 5.34
CA ALA A 659 18.10 36.98 5.62
C ALA A 659 18.03 36.52 7.09
N VAL A 660 17.76 35.24 7.36
CA VAL A 660 17.64 34.68 8.71
C VAL A 660 18.51 33.44 8.87
N GLY A 661 19.41 33.43 9.85
CA GLY A 661 20.33 32.34 10.17
C GLY A 661 21.80 32.73 10.05
N SER A 662 22.71 31.85 10.50
CA SER A 662 24.15 32.16 10.54
C SER A 662 24.74 32.26 9.12
N SER A 663 25.28 33.43 8.79
CA SER A 663 25.83 33.80 7.48
C SER A 663 24.88 33.62 6.29
N ALA A 664 23.57 33.66 6.56
CA ALA A 664 22.54 33.75 5.52
C ALA A 664 22.75 35.02 4.70
N ALA A 665 22.69 34.92 3.37
CA ALA A 665 22.86 36.06 2.47
C ALA A 665 21.66 36.23 1.53
N SER A 666 21.06 37.42 1.52
CA SER A 666 19.98 37.80 0.60
C SER A 666 20.41 39.01 -0.21
N PHE A 667 20.87 38.79 -1.44
CA PHE A 667 21.33 39.84 -2.36
C PHE A 667 20.22 40.30 -3.32
N GLY A 668 19.28 39.43 -3.68
CA GLY A 668 18.19 39.78 -4.59
C GLY A 668 17.16 40.71 -3.95
N GLU A 669 16.56 41.59 -4.75
CA GLU A 669 15.40 42.38 -4.31
C GLU A 669 14.22 41.46 -3.98
N ARG A 670 13.46 41.76 -2.92
CA ARG A 670 12.31 40.97 -2.45
C ARG A 670 12.66 39.49 -2.21
N SER A 671 13.93 39.16 -1.99
CA SER A 671 14.40 37.79 -1.77
C SER A 671 14.26 37.36 -0.31
N VAL A 672 14.12 36.06 -0.10
CA VAL A 672 14.02 35.45 1.23
C VAL A 672 15.06 34.35 1.35
N THR A 673 16.00 34.50 2.28
CA THR A 673 16.97 33.47 2.67
C THR A 673 16.79 33.10 4.13
N ILE A 674 16.48 31.83 4.42
CA ILE A 674 16.36 31.32 5.79
C ILE A 674 17.20 30.06 5.93
N GLY A 675 18.30 30.10 6.66
CA GLY A 675 19.20 28.97 6.84
C GLY A 675 20.61 29.38 7.27
N GLY A 676 21.49 28.40 7.45
CA GLY A 676 22.88 28.65 7.80
C GLY A 676 23.85 27.92 6.88
N TYR A 677 24.97 27.51 7.45
CA TYR A 677 25.98 26.70 6.76
C TYR A 677 25.52 25.26 6.55
N ALA A 678 25.81 24.71 5.38
CA ALA A 678 25.89 23.29 5.13
C ALA A 678 27.33 22.89 4.83
N LEU A 679 27.74 21.71 5.30
CA LEU A 679 29.00 21.09 4.92
C LEU A 679 28.73 20.16 3.73
N ILE A 680 29.22 20.53 2.54
CA ILE A 680 29.02 19.76 1.31
C ILE A 680 30.39 19.50 0.70
N SER A 681 30.78 18.24 0.56
CA SER A 681 32.06 17.84 -0.07
C SER A 681 33.28 18.62 0.46
N ASN A 682 33.38 18.77 1.78
CA ASN A 682 34.40 19.55 2.49
C ASN A 682 34.39 21.08 2.23
N THR A 683 33.37 21.61 1.54
CA THR A 683 33.14 23.05 1.40
C THR A 683 32.00 23.48 2.34
N LEU A 684 32.26 24.45 3.22
CA LEU A 684 31.16 25.14 3.91
C LEU A 684 30.48 26.04 2.90
N ARG A 685 29.17 25.87 2.73
CA ARG A 685 28.34 26.74 1.90
C ARG A 685 27.26 27.37 2.74
N ASN A 686 27.13 28.68 2.66
CA ASN A 686 26.04 29.42 3.28
C ASN A 686 24.74 29.32 2.47
N ALA A 687 23.60 29.57 3.12
CA ALA A 687 22.34 29.79 2.43
C ALA A 687 22.38 31.15 1.69
N GLY A 688 21.86 31.21 0.47
CA GLY A 688 22.00 32.39 -0.38
C GLY A 688 20.88 32.56 -1.42
N SER A 689 20.35 33.78 -1.55
CA SER A 689 19.46 34.16 -2.65
C SER A 689 20.00 35.39 -3.38
N SER A 690 20.23 35.30 -4.69
CA SER A 690 20.73 36.44 -5.50
C SER A 690 19.76 36.93 -6.57
N GLY A 691 18.78 36.12 -6.98
CA GLY A 691 17.76 36.53 -7.95
C GLY A 691 16.63 37.38 -7.34
N VAL A 692 15.97 38.17 -8.17
CA VAL A 692 14.80 38.98 -7.81
C VAL A 692 13.66 38.06 -7.38
N GLY A 693 13.11 38.26 -6.17
CA GLY A 693 12.05 37.40 -5.63
C GLY A 693 12.48 35.97 -5.33
N GLY A 694 13.79 35.67 -5.33
CA GLY A 694 14.30 34.34 -5.08
C GLY A 694 14.12 33.89 -3.62
N VAL A 695 13.70 32.64 -3.41
CA VAL A 695 13.49 32.03 -2.10
C VAL A 695 14.52 30.93 -1.87
N ALA A 696 15.30 31.01 -0.80
CA ALA A 696 16.28 30.02 -0.39
C ALA A 696 16.09 29.64 1.09
N ILE A 697 15.49 28.49 1.38
CA ILE A 697 15.17 28.06 2.74
C ILE A 697 15.83 26.71 3.03
N GLY A 698 16.74 26.66 4.00
CA GLY A 698 17.52 25.48 4.39
C GLY A 698 19.02 25.78 4.48
N ALA A 699 19.75 25.00 5.29
CA ALA A 699 21.19 25.13 5.39
C ALA A 699 21.87 24.86 4.04
N GLY A 700 22.70 25.79 3.58
CA GLY A 700 23.36 25.75 2.26
C GLY A 700 22.43 25.86 1.05
N ALA A 701 21.14 26.15 1.23
CA ALA A 701 20.20 26.31 0.13
C ALA A 701 20.55 27.54 -0.72
N ARG A 702 20.46 27.44 -2.04
CA ARG A 702 20.82 28.51 -2.97
C ARG A 702 19.78 28.73 -4.05
N SER A 703 19.33 29.97 -4.19
CA SER A 703 18.47 30.43 -5.29
C SER A 703 19.17 31.57 -6.05
N GLN A 704 19.74 31.27 -7.21
CA GLN A 704 20.55 32.24 -7.97
C GLN A 704 19.80 32.94 -9.10
N ALA A 705 18.57 32.52 -9.40
CA ALA A 705 17.77 33.01 -10.52
C ALA A 705 16.51 33.76 -10.06
N ASP A 706 15.92 34.54 -10.96
CA ASP A 706 14.72 35.33 -10.68
C ASP A 706 13.49 34.44 -10.44
N TYR A 707 12.72 34.77 -9.41
CA TYR A 707 11.52 34.05 -8.95
C TYR A 707 11.75 32.56 -8.63
N ALA A 708 13.01 32.14 -8.49
CA ALA A 708 13.36 30.76 -8.25
C ALA A 708 13.23 30.36 -6.78
N ILE A 709 12.86 29.10 -6.54
CA ILE A 709 12.59 28.55 -5.21
C ILE A 709 13.55 27.40 -4.93
N ALA A 710 14.37 27.53 -3.88
CA ALA A 710 15.22 26.49 -3.33
C ALA A 710 14.83 26.21 -1.88
N LEU A 711 14.28 25.02 -1.59
CA LEU A 711 13.83 24.63 -0.24
C LEU A 711 14.41 23.27 0.17
N GLY A 712 15.24 23.23 1.22
CA GLY A 712 15.85 22.02 1.77
C GLY A 712 17.35 22.16 2.03
N TYR A 713 17.92 21.21 2.77
CA TYR A 713 19.37 21.15 2.99
C TYR A 713 20.10 21.02 1.66
N ASN A 714 20.98 21.96 1.31
CA ASN A 714 21.73 21.98 0.04
C ASN A 714 20.85 21.96 -1.24
N ALA A 715 19.59 22.40 -1.17
CA ALA A 715 18.78 22.59 -2.38
C ALA A 715 19.39 23.72 -3.23
N ASN A 716 19.52 23.54 -4.54
CA ASN A 716 20.22 24.50 -5.39
C ASN A 716 19.51 24.75 -6.73
N VAL A 717 19.16 26.00 -6.96
CA VAL A 717 18.86 26.52 -8.29
C VAL A 717 20.12 27.22 -8.79
N PHE A 718 20.74 26.66 -9.83
CA PHE A 718 21.97 27.19 -10.40
C PHE A 718 21.69 28.47 -11.20
N GLY A 719 22.57 29.46 -11.09
CA GLY A 719 22.42 30.74 -11.79
C GLY A 719 22.87 30.62 -13.24
N ASN A 720 21.94 30.81 -14.16
CA ASN A 720 22.18 31.37 -15.48
C ASN A 720 21.08 32.41 -15.72
N ASP A 721 21.25 33.29 -16.71
CA ASP A 721 20.29 34.38 -16.97
C ASP A 721 18.89 33.87 -17.39
N ASP A 722 18.76 32.60 -17.76
CA ASP A 722 17.53 31.99 -18.27
C ASP A 722 16.77 31.18 -17.21
N ASN A 723 17.32 30.93 -16.02
CA ASN A 723 16.78 30.00 -15.01
C ASN A 723 15.58 30.55 -14.21
N VAL A 724 14.80 31.43 -14.83
CA VAL A 724 13.60 32.06 -14.25
C VAL A 724 12.54 30.99 -13.93
N ASP A 725 11.83 31.18 -12.82
CA ASP A 725 10.74 30.31 -12.34
C ASP A 725 11.15 28.84 -12.05
N ALA A 726 12.45 28.59 -11.81
CA ALA A 726 12.94 27.25 -11.46
C ALA A 726 12.66 26.89 -9.99
N VAL A 727 12.32 25.63 -9.74
CA VAL A 727 11.93 25.11 -8.42
C VAL A 727 12.78 23.90 -8.04
N ALA A 728 13.46 23.96 -6.90
CA ALA A 728 14.21 22.87 -6.29
C ALA A 728 13.79 22.67 -4.83
N ILE A 729 13.10 21.58 -4.52
CA ILE A 729 12.57 21.28 -3.19
C ILE A 729 13.02 19.88 -2.75
N GLY A 730 13.81 19.79 -1.69
CA GLY A 730 14.32 18.54 -1.13
C GLY A 730 15.79 18.62 -0.71
N HIS A 731 16.26 17.62 0.03
CA HIS A 731 17.67 17.49 0.39
C HIS A 731 18.51 17.34 -0.89
N SER A 732 19.46 18.24 -1.15
CA SER A 732 20.33 18.23 -2.33
C SER A 732 19.59 18.19 -3.68
N ALA A 733 18.36 18.70 -3.75
CA ALA A 733 17.63 18.84 -5.01
C ALA A 733 18.31 19.91 -5.90
N GLY A 734 18.39 19.65 -7.21
CA GLY A 734 19.08 20.52 -8.17
C GLY A 734 18.20 20.91 -9.35
N ALA A 735 18.10 22.20 -9.63
CA ALA A 735 17.44 22.75 -10.81
C ALA A 735 18.47 23.57 -11.62
N PHE A 736 18.70 23.18 -12.88
CA PHE A 736 19.81 23.72 -13.69
C PHE A 736 19.35 24.47 -14.96
N GLY A 737 18.07 24.38 -15.32
CA GLY A 737 17.51 25.01 -16.53
C GLY A 737 16.29 25.93 -16.26
N PRO A 738 15.84 26.72 -17.26
CA PRO A 738 14.64 27.56 -17.19
C PRO A 738 13.41 26.75 -16.82
N ARG A 739 12.56 27.29 -15.93
CA ARG A 739 11.22 26.74 -15.65
C ARG A 739 11.25 25.25 -15.28
N THR A 740 12.33 24.82 -14.62
CA THR A 740 12.51 23.43 -14.18
C THR A 740 11.82 23.17 -12.85
N VAL A 741 11.44 21.91 -12.61
CA VAL A 741 10.85 21.48 -11.34
C VAL A 741 11.59 20.24 -10.84
N SER A 742 12.30 20.36 -9.72
CA SER A 742 12.97 19.28 -9.00
C SER A 742 12.34 19.13 -7.61
N LEU A 743 11.62 18.05 -7.35
CA LEU A 743 10.95 17.78 -6.07
C LEU A 743 11.34 16.39 -5.54
N GLY A 744 12.05 16.34 -4.41
CA GLY A 744 12.52 15.11 -3.78
C GLY A 744 14.00 15.19 -3.42
N ALA A 745 14.45 14.33 -2.50
CA ALA A 745 15.87 14.28 -2.14
C ALA A 745 16.70 13.80 -3.34
N SER A 746 17.76 14.54 -3.66
CA SER A 746 18.64 14.33 -4.82
C SER A 746 17.94 14.41 -6.19
N ALA A 747 16.71 14.92 -6.28
CA ALA A 747 16.03 15.13 -7.57
C ALA A 747 16.79 16.16 -8.42
N SER A 748 16.93 15.91 -9.72
CA SER A 748 17.76 16.71 -10.63
C SER A 748 17.07 16.96 -11.97
N ALA A 749 16.74 18.22 -12.26
CA ALA A 749 16.19 18.69 -13.53
C ALA A 749 17.23 19.57 -14.24
N GLN A 750 17.81 19.05 -15.33
CA GLN A 750 19.06 19.58 -15.90
C GLN A 750 18.86 20.57 -17.06
N ALA A 751 17.71 20.52 -17.73
CA ALA A 751 17.46 21.26 -18.97
C ALA A 751 16.12 22.01 -18.94
N GLU A 752 15.86 22.88 -19.91
CA GLU A 752 14.67 23.71 -19.98
C GLU A 752 13.35 22.92 -19.85
N GLN A 753 12.44 23.40 -19.00
CA GLN A 753 11.12 22.80 -18.74
C GLN A 753 11.15 21.34 -18.27
N ALA A 754 12.30 20.85 -17.78
CA ALA A 754 12.43 19.51 -17.25
C ALA A 754 11.76 19.36 -15.88
N VAL A 755 11.11 18.22 -15.65
CA VAL A 755 10.37 17.91 -14.41
C VAL A 755 10.89 16.63 -13.79
N ALA A 756 11.58 16.72 -12.65
CA ALA A 756 12.08 15.60 -11.85
C ALA A 756 11.35 15.54 -10.50
N ILE A 757 10.57 14.49 -10.25
CA ILE A 757 9.80 14.33 -9.00
C ILE A 757 10.04 12.94 -8.41
N GLY A 758 10.71 12.85 -7.26
CA GLY A 758 11.02 11.61 -6.56
C GLY A 758 12.43 11.59 -5.99
N TYR A 759 12.72 10.62 -5.11
CA TYR A 759 14.07 10.38 -4.62
C TYR A 759 14.99 10.00 -5.79
N ASP A 760 16.08 10.74 -6.01
CA ASP A 760 17.05 10.46 -7.09
C ASP A 760 16.44 10.45 -8.51
N ALA A 761 15.32 11.15 -8.72
CA ALA A 761 14.72 11.31 -10.04
C ALA A 761 15.56 12.27 -10.90
N ARG A 762 15.79 11.93 -12.17
CA ARG A 762 16.65 12.70 -13.08
C ARG A 762 15.95 13.01 -14.42
N ALA A 763 15.60 14.28 -14.60
CA ALA A 763 15.07 14.83 -15.84
C ALA A 763 16.21 15.56 -16.58
N ALA A 764 16.88 14.88 -17.52
CA ALA A 764 18.18 15.34 -18.02
C ALA A 764 18.10 16.22 -19.28
N SER A 765 16.98 16.17 -20.03
CA SER A 765 16.84 16.85 -21.31
C SER A 765 15.63 17.79 -21.37
N THR A 766 15.57 18.62 -22.42
CA THR A 766 14.51 19.64 -22.59
C THR A 766 13.13 19.01 -22.63
N ARG A 767 12.18 19.57 -21.86
CA ARG A 767 10.78 19.07 -21.73
C ARG A 767 10.65 17.61 -21.28
N SER A 768 11.70 17.05 -20.68
CA SER A 768 11.68 15.68 -20.14
C SER A 768 10.94 15.61 -18.80
N ILE A 769 10.28 14.48 -18.54
CA ILE A 769 9.51 14.24 -17.32
C ILE A 769 10.00 12.94 -16.67
N ALA A 770 10.57 13.02 -15.48
CA ALA A 770 10.98 11.89 -14.65
C ALA A 770 10.22 11.91 -13.32
N ILE A 771 9.28 10.98 -13.11
CA ILE A 771 8.47 10.91 -11.88
C ILE A 771 8.55 9.51 -11.28
N GLY A 772 9.11 9.40 -10.07
CA GLY A 772 9.32 8.15 -9.36
C GLY A 772 10.73 8.06 -8.78
N SER A 773 10.93 7.21 -7.77
CA SER A 773 12.26 6.99 -7.18
C SER A 773 13.21 6.39 -8.21
N GLY A 774 14.34 7.05 -8.48
CA GLY A 774 15.34 6.62 -9.47
C GLY A 774 14.86 6.67 -10.93
N ALA A 775 13.76 7.37 -11.24
CA ALA A 775 13.32 7.56 -12.62
C ALA A 775 14.35 8.40 -13.40
N ASP A 776 14.70 7.99 -14.61
CA ASP A 776 15.80 8.58 -15.39
C ASP A 776 15.38 8.77 -16.85
N THR A 777 15.64 9.96 -17.39
CA THR A 777 15.39 10.32 -18.79
C THR A 777 16.72 10.54 -19.50
N SER A 778 16.73 10.38 -20.82
CA SER A 778 17.96 10.49 -21.61
C SER A 778 18.63 11.85 -21.45
N ILE A 779 19.97 11.85 -21.50
CA ILE A 779 20.80 13.07 -21.43
C ILE A 779 20.97 13.77 -22.80
N ILE A 780 20.55 13.13 -23.90
CA ILE A 780 20.83 13.59 -25.26
C ILE A 780 19.58 14.15 -25.96
N TYR A 781 18.39 13.67 -25.59
CA TYR A 781 17.17 13.86 -26.38
C TYR A 781 16.06 14.46 -25.54
N GLY A 782 15.30 15.41 -26.08
CA GLY A 782 14.13 15.98 -25.41
C GLY A 782 12.89 15.07 -25.47
N ASP A 783 11.81 15.52 -24.81
CA ASP A 783 10.45 14.93 -24.90
C ASP A 783 10.26 13.51 -24.37
N ASN A 784 11.18 13.02 -23.53
CA ASN A 784 11.06 11.72 -22.91
C ASN A 784 10.27 11.76 -21.60
N ILE A 785 9.52 10.69 -21.35
CA ILE A 785 8.68 10.52 -20.18
C ILE A 785 9.06 9.21 -19.48
N ALA A 786 9.55 9.30 -18.25
CA ALA A 786 9.83 8.17 -17.37
C ALA A 786 8.96 8.26 -16.10
N LEU A 787 8.00 7.35 -15.94
CA LEU A 787 7.05 7.34 -14.82
C LEU A 787 7.10 6.00 -14.08
N GLY A 788 7.55 5.98 -12.84
CA GLY A 788 7.65 4.80 -11.98
C GLY A 788 9.04 4.63 -11.37
N THR A 789 9.14 3.76 -10.36
CA THR A 789 10.42 3.45 -9.72
C THR A 789 11.40 2.84 -10.72
N ASN A 790 12.59 3.41 -10.85
CA ASN A 790 13.63 3.02 -11.81
C ASN A 790 13.17 3.00 -13.29
N ALA A 791 12.11 3.74 -13.64
CA ALA A 791 11.70 3.86 -15.03
C ALA A 791 12.78 4.60 -15.83
N LYS A 792 13.16 4.10 -17.01
CA LYS A 792 14.25 4.66 -17.81
C LYS A 792 13.82 4.94 -19.24
N ALA A 793 13.82 6.20 -19.66
CA ALA A 793 13.47 6.63 -21.01
C ALA A 793 14.72 7.19 -21.74
N ASP A 794 15.54 6.31 -22.32
CA ASP A 794 16.88 6.64 -22.83
C ASP A 794 16.92 6.83 -24.37
N ALA A 795 15.86 7.35 -24.97
CA ALA A 795 15.80 7.61 -26.41
C ALA A 795 14.97 8.88 -26.70
N PRO A 796 15.08 9.51 -27.90
CA PRO A 796 14.17 10.60 -28.27
C PRO A 796 12.71 10.15 -28.19
N ASP A 797 11.79 11.06 -27.82
CA ASP A 797 10.34 10.83 -27.67
C ASP A 797 9.94 9.53 -26.94
N ALA A 798 10.81 9.01 -26.08
CA ALA A 798 10.62 7.72 -25.41
C ALA A 798 9.64 7.83 -24.24
N ILE A 799 8.77 6.84 -24.10
CA ILE A 799 7.80 6.77 -23.00
C ILE A 799 8.00 5.46 -22.24
N ALA A 800 8.46 5.54 -21.00
CA ALA A 800 8.59 4.41 -20.07
C ALA A 800 7.66 4.61 -18.87
N ILE A 801 6.62 3.78 -18.73
CA ILE A 801 5.65 3.87 -17.64
C ILE A 801 5.54 2.52 -16.94
N GLY A 802 5.92 2.47 -15.66
CA GLY A 802 5.92 1.27 -14.82
C GLY A 802 7.23 1.10 -14.07
N ARG A 803 7.20 0.31 -12.99
CA ARG A 803 8.42 -0.03 -12.23
C ARG A 803 9.39 -0.82 -13.10
N ASP A 804 10.65 -0.39 -13.15
CA ASP A 804 11.71 -0.96 -13.98
C ASP A 804 11.37 -1.00 -15.48
N ALA A 805 10.41 -0.19 -15.95
CA ALA A 805 10.13 -0.03 -17.38
C ALA A 805 11.31 0.67 -18.05
N SER A 806 11.75 0.19 -19.22
CA SER A 806 12.89 0.78 -19.91
C SER A 806 12.69 0.87 -21.42
N VAL A 807 13.10 2.02 -21.96
CA VAL A 807 13.29 2.24 -23.38
C VAL A 807 14.79 2.42 -23.61
N GLY A 808 15.39 1.59 -24.47
CA GLY A 808 16.83 1.57 -24.69
C GLY A 808 17.30 2.52 -25.80
N VAL A 809 18.56 2.94 -25.71
CA VAL A 809 19.26 3.76 -26.74
C VAL A 809 19.58 2.89 -27.96
N PHE A 810 19.19 3.35 -29.15
CA PHE A 810 19.74 2.85 -30.41
C PHE A 810 20.73 3.88 -30.99
N VAL A 811 21.89 3.41 -31.45
CA VAL A 811 22.88 4.24 -32.15
C VAL A 811 22.68 4.06 -33.66
N GLY A 812 21.80 4.87 -34.26
CA GLY A 812 21.61 4.90 -35.71
C GLY A 812 20.57 5.93 -36.15
N GLU A 813 20.73 6.43 -37.39
CA GLU A 813 20.11 7.65 -37.92
C GLU A 813 18.57 7.63 -37.89
N MET A 814 18.04 8.36 -36.91
CA MET A 814 16.63 8.75 -36.65
C MET A 814 15.58 7.66 -36.40
N GLY A 815 14.95 7.82 -35.23
CA GLY A 815 13.63 7.33 -34.88
C GLY A 815 13.59 6.70 -33.48
N SER A 816 13.05 7.40 -32.50
CA SER A 816 12.37 6.68 -31.43
C SER A 816 11.18 7.51 -30.98
N ALA A 817 10.05 6.83 -30.95
CA ALA A 817 8.85 7.12 -30.20
C ALA A 817 8.47 5.80 -29.51
N ALA A 818 9.48 5.11 -28.98
CA ALA A 818 9.33 3.77 -28.43
C ALA A 818 8.67 3.85 -27.06
N VAL A 819 7.75 2.93 -26.81
CA VAL A 819 6.87 2.97 -25.64
C VAL A 819 6.95 1.65 -24.88
N ALA A 820 7.33 1.72 -23.61
CA ALA A 820 7.31 0.61 -22.67
C ALA A 820 6.26 0.89 -21.58
N LEU A 821 5.19 0.09 -21.52
CA LEU A 821 4.07 0.24 -20.59
C LEU A 821 3.89 -1.03 -19.76
N GLY A 822 4.23 -0.98 -18.47
CA GLY A 822 4.10 -2.08 -17.53
C GLY A 822 5.37 -2.36 -16.74
N VAL A 823 5.22 -3.16 -15.67
CA VAL A 823 6.35 -3.54 -14.81
C VAL A 823 7.35 -4.38 -15.60
N GLN A 824 8.62 -3.97 -15.58
CA GLN A 824 9.72 -4.62 -16.32
C GLN A 824 9.51 -4.67 -17.85
N ALA A 825 8.65 -3.81 -18.41
CA ALA A 825 8.49 -3.71 -19.86
C ALA A 825 9.75 -3.12 -20.51
N ARG A 826 10.19 -3.66 -21.64
CA ARG A 826 11.44 -3.25 -22.31
C ARG A 826 11.23 -3.00 -23.81
N ALA A 827 11.26 -1.76 -24.26
CA ALA A 827 11.19 -1.43 -25.67
C ALA A 827 12.59 -1.06 -26.22
N LEU A 828 13.19 -1.93 -27.03
CA LEU A 828 14.54 -1.71 -27.60
C LEU A 828 14.52 -1.42 -29.10
N GLY A 829 13.41 -1.71 -29.79
CA GLY A 829 13.25 -1.42 -31.21
C GLY A 829 12.87 0.04 -31.48
N ASN A 830 13.35 0.61 -32.59
CA ASN A 830 12.93 1.92 -33.10
C ASN A 830 11.41 1.90 -33.39
N ASN A 831 10.68 2.91 -32.88
CA ASN A 831 9.22 3.03 -32.99
C ASN A 831 8.45 1.77 -32.51
N SER A 832 8.97 1.07 -31.51
CA SER A 832 8.39 -0.17 -31.01
C SER A 832 7.54 0.03 -29.75
N LEU A 833 6.59 -0.87 -29.53
CA LEU A 833 5.67 -0.85 -28.38
C LEU A 833 5.79 -2.15 -27.58
N ALA A 834 6.07 -2.06 -26.29
CA ALA A 834 6.03 -3.18 -25.35
C ALA A 834 5.00 -2.88 -24.25
N MET A 835 3.90 -3.63 -24.19
CA MET A 835 2.86 -3.45 -23.18
C MET A 835 2.61 -4.74 -22.39
N GLY A 836 2.71 -4.67 -21.06
CA GLY A 836 2.47 -5.78 -20.13
C GLY A 836 3.67 -6.12 -19.25
N TYR A 837 3.46 -7.00 -18.26
CA TYR A 837 4.52 -7.47 -17.36
C TYR A 837 5.61 -8.19 -18.14
N ASN A 838 6.86 -7.72 -18.05
CA ASN A 838 8.01 -8.31 -18.74
C ASN A 838 7.80 -8.47 -20.27
N ALA A 839 6.98 -7.62 -20.88
CA ALA A 839 6.86 -7.54 -22.33
C ALA A 839 8.11 -6.90 -22.92
N PHE A 840 8.59 -7.38 -24.06
CA PHE A 840 9.79 -6.81 -24.66
C PHE A 840 9.79 -6.77 -26.19
N THR A 841 10.44 -5.76 -26.73
CA THR A 841 10.87 -5.72 -28.14
C THR A 841 12.39 -5.75 -28.19
N ARG A 842 12.96 -6.43 -29.18
CA ARG A 842 14.42 -6.45 -29.40
C ARG A 842 14.85 -5.33 -30.33
N GLU A 843 16.14 -5.02 -30.32
CA GLU A 843 16.75 -4.01 -31.20
C GLU A 843 16.45 -4.25 -32.70
N SER A 844 16.40 -5.51 -33.12
CA SER A 844 16.05 -5.90 -34.50
C SER A 844 14.57 -5.67 -34.86
N GLY A 845 13.70 -5.44 -33.87
CA GLY A 845 12.25 -5.26 -34.03
C GLY A 845 11.84 -3.80 -34.24
N ARG A 846 12.27 -3.18 -35.34
CA ARG A 846 11.77 -1.86 -35.74
C ARG A 846 10.26 -1.93 -36.00
N ASN A 847 9.49 -0.93 -35.56
CA ASN A 847 8.01 -0.89 -35.62
C ASN A 847 7.31 -2.10 -34.97
N ALA A 848 8.01 -2.87 -34.14
CA ALA A 848 7.45 -4.09 -33.56
C ALA A 848 6.53 -3.79 -32.37
N VAL A 849 5.52 -4.64 -32.18
CA VAL A 849 4.50 -4.46 -31.15
C VAL A 849 4.36 -5.74 -30.33
N ALA A 850 4.70 -5.69 -29.04
CA ALA A 850 4.55 -6.80 -28.09
C ALA A 850 3.46 -6.48 -27.07
N LEU A 851 2.38 -7.25 -27.08
CA LEU A 851 1.16 -6.99 -26.28
C LEU A 851 0.82 -8.19 -25.41
N GLY A 852 1.03 -8.07 -24.11
CA GLY A 852 0.72 -9.09 -23.11
C GLY A 852 1.91 -9.48 -22.25
N ALA A 853 1.65 -10.10 -21.09
CA ALA A 853 2.70 -10.52 -20.17
C ALA A 853 3.68 -11.49 -20.84
N ASN A 854 4.99 -11.23 -20.76
CA ASN A 854 6.06 -12.01 -21.39
C ASN A 854 6.00 -12.09 -22.94
N ALA A 855 5.20 -11.24 -23.61
CA ALA A 855 5.19 -11.15 -25.07
C ALA A 855 6.54 -10.60 -25.56
N GLY A 856 7.05 -11.16 -26.66
CA GLY A 856 8.37 -10.81 -27.20
C GLY A 856 8.36 -10.63 -28.72
N ALA A 857 8.62 -9.42 -29.20
CA ALA A 857 8.72 -9.14 -30.64
C ALA A 857 10.15 -8.82 -31.06
N SER A 858 10.69 -9.54 -32.05
CA SER A 858 12.07 -9.37 -32.52
C SER A 858 12.22 -9.23 -34.04
N GLY A 859 11.18 -9.55 -34.83
CA GLY A 859 11.15 -9.22 -36.25
C GLY A 859 10.71 -7.77 -36.49
N ALA A 860 11.25 -7.13 -37.54
CA ALA A 860 10.81 -5.81 -37.97
C ALA A 860 9.34 -5.85 -38.45
N ASP A 861 8.57 -4.79 -38.18
CA ASP A 861 7.16 -4.66 -38.59
C ASP A 861 6.30 -5.85 -38.14
N SER A 862 6.62 -6.43 -36.97
CA SER A 862 5.96 -7.63 -36.45
C SER A 862 5.15 -7.36 -35.18
N VAL A 863 4.11 -8.17 -34.96
CA VAL A 863 3.24 -8.06 -33.77
C VAL A 863 3.25 -9.39 -33.02
N ALA A 864 3.63 -9.38 -31.74
CA ALA A 864 3.44 -10.49 -30.82
C ALA A 864 2.22 -10.20 -29.93
N LEU A 865 1.11 -10.87 -30.20
CA LEU A 865 -0.19 -10.59 -29.58
C LEU A 865 -0.61 -11.72 -28.61
N GLY A 866 -0.64 -11.41 -27.32
CA GLY A 866 -1.05 -12.29 -26.23
C GLY A 866 0.10 -12.72 -25.31
N ALA A 867 -0.24 -13.17 -24.10
CA ALA A 867 0.75 -13.58 -23.09
C ALA A 867 1.70 -14.67 -23.61
N GLY A 868 3.01 -14.42 -23.49
CA GLY A 868 4.05 -15.33 -23.97
C GLY A 868 4.20 -15.44 -25.49
N ALA A 869 3.46 -14.68 -26.31
CA ALA A 869 3.58 -14.71 -27.77
C ALA A 869 4.97 -14.26 -28.25
N ARG A 870 5.44 -14.80 -29.39
CA ARG A 870 6.75 -14.50 -29.98
C ARG A 870 6.66 -14.26 -31.49
N SER A 871 7.17 -13.13 -31.97
CA SER A 871 7.33 -12.84 -33.39
C SER A 871 8.82 -12.65 -33.74
N SER A 872 9.43 -13.67 -34.34
CA SER A 872 10.85 -13.65 -34.75
C SER A 872 11.08 -13.20 -36.19
N GLU A 873 10.08 -13.35 -37.04
CA GLU A 873 10.14 -13.00 -38.47
C GLU A 873 9.61 -11.58 -38.70
N ALA A 874 10.07 -10.95 -39.77
CA ALA A 874 9.60 -9.62 -40.16
C ALA A 874 8.23 -9.69 -40.86
N ASN A 875 7.41 -8.64 -40.75
CA ASN A 875 6.10 -8.52 -41.41
C ASN A 875 5.07 -9.61 -41.03
N VAL A 876 5.07 -10.06 -39.77
CA VAL A 876 4.13 -11.09 -39.28
C VAL A 876 3.39 -10.68 -38.02
N VAL A 877 2.17 -11.18 -37.87
CA VAL A 877 1.43 -11.18 -36.60
C VAL A 877 1.49 -12.58 -36.01
N SER A 878 2.15 -12.74 -34.87
CA SER A 878 2.19 -13.98 -34.11
C SER A 878 1.27 -13.91 -32.90
N VAL A 879 0.34 -14.85 -32.83
CA VAL A 879 -0.55 -15.05 -31.68
C VAL A 879 -0.09 -16.22 -30.80
N GLY A 880 1.14 -16.70 -30.92
CA GLY A 880 1.67 -17.86 -30.18
C GLY A 880 3.19 -17.79 -30.06
N ASN A 881 3.84 -18.82 -29.51
CA ASN A 881 5.31 -18.89 -29.43
C ASN A 881 5.93 -20.04 -30.25
N GLY A 882 5.11 -20.87 -30.90
CA GLY A 882 5.52 -22.00 -31.73
C GLY A 882 6.12 -23.20 -30.96
N ASN A 883 6.56 -23.02 -29.71
CA ASN A 883 7.29 -24.05 -28.94
C ASN A 883 6.67 -24.37 -27.56
N GLY A 884 5.57 -23.71 -27.19
CA GLY A 884 4.84 -23.91 -25.92
C GLY A 884 5.55 -23.39 -24.67
N ARG A 885 6.73 -22.76 -24.78
CA ARG A 885 7.54 -22.33 -23.63
C ARG A 885 7.12 -20.95 -23.15
N GLY A 886 6.46 -20.87 -21.99
CA GLY A 886 6.03 -19.60 -21.38
C GLY A 886 4.70 -19.04 -21.91
N GLY A 887 3.89 -19.86 -22.57
CA GLY A 887 2.59 -19.52 -23.18
C GLY A 887 2.18 -20.59 -24.21
N PRO A 888 0.94 -20.54 -24.73
CA PRO A 888 0.47 -21.55 -25.69
C PRO A 888 1.27 -21.51 -27.00
N ALA A 889 1.59 -22.70 -27.53
CA ALA A 889 2.33 -22.87 -28.79
C ALA A 889 1.63 -22.18 -29.97
N THR A 890 0.31 -22.35 -30.05
CA THR A 890 -0.58 -21.73 -31.03
C THR A 890 -1.87 -21.28 -30.35
N ARG A 891 -2.59 -20.34 -30.96
CA ARG A 891 -3.91 -19.91 -30.49
C ARG A 891 -4.94 -20.11 -31.59
N ARG A 892 -6.15 -20.49 -31.19
CA ARG A 892 -7.30 -20.52 -32.10
C ARG A 892 -7.75 -19.08 -32.35
N LEU A 893 -7.76 -18.66 -33.61
CA LEU A 893 -8.43 -17.43 -34.04
C LEU A 893 -9.90 -17.74 -34.23
N VAL A 894 -10.75 -17.18 -33.36
CA VAL A 894 -12.21 -17.32 -33.42
C VAL A 894 -12.82 -16.01 -33.92
N ASN A 895 -14.07 -16.05 -34.37
CA ASN A 895 -14.80 -14.89 -34.92
C ASN A 895 -14.16 -14.31 -36.19
N VAL A 896 -13.56 -15.16 -37.02
CA VAL A 896 -13.06 -14.79 -38.35
C VAL A 896 -14.22 -14.84 -39.35
N GLY A 897 -14.66 -13.67 -39.81
CA GLY A 897 -15.66 -13.54 -40.87
C GLY A 897 -15.24 -14.24 -42.17
N ALA A 898 -16.18 -14.46 -43.08
CA ALA A 898 -15.88 -15.08 -44.37
C ALA A 898 -15.03 -14.14 -45.24
N GLY A 899 -13.80 -14.52 -45.55
CA GLY A 899 -12.91 -13.73 -46.40
C GLY A 899 -13.28 -13.83 -47.88
N ALA A 900 -13.11 -12.78 -48.67
CA ALA A 900 -13.40 -12.82 -50.10
C ALA A 900 -12.53 -13.86 -50.82
N ILE A 901 -13.16 -14.86 -51.47
CA ILE A 901 -12.45 -15.87 -52.26
C ILE A 901 -12.37 -15.38 -53.72
N ALA A 902 -11.34 -14.61 -54.02
CA ALA A 902 -11.07 -14.04 -55.34
C ALA A 902 -9.58 -14.15 -55.71
N ALA A 903 -9.27 -14.08 -57.00
CA ALA A 903 -7.88 -14.08 -57.47
C ALA A 903 -7.11 -12.90 -56.86
N GLY A 904 -6.05 -13.20 -56.09
CA GLY A 904 -5.22 -12.20 -55.41
C GLY A 904 -5.72 -11.76 -54.02
N SER A 905 -6.75 -12.38 -53.44
CA SER A 905 -7.22 -12.06 -52.08
C SER A 905 -6.16 -12.36 -51.01
N LEU A 906 -6.03 -11.47 -50.02
CA LEU A 906 -5.14 -11.59 -48.86
C LEU A 906 -5.91 -11.78 -47.53
N GLU A 907 -7.22 -12.01 -47.61
CA GLU A 907 -8.08 -12.16 -46.44
C GLU A 907 -7.95 -13.55 -45.80
N ALA A 908 -8.11 -13.62 -44.48
CA ALA A 908 -8.10 -14.90 -43.76
C ALA A 908 -9.38 -15.68 -44.07
N ILE A 909 -9.24 -16.92 -44.56
CA ILE A 909 -10.37 -17.84 -44.73
C ILE A 909 -10.73 -18.48 -43.39
N ASN A 910 -12.02 -18.67 -43.14
CA ASN A 910 -12.48 -19.44 -42.00
C ASN A 910 -12.76 -20.91 -42.38
N GLY A 911 -12.95 -21.77 -41.36
CA GLY A 911 -13.18 -23.19 -41.57
C GLY A 911 -14.44 -23.51 -42.39
N GLY A 912 -15.47 -22.67 -42.32
CA GLY A 912 -16.72 -22.84 -43.08
C GLY A 912 -16.51 -22.67 -44.59
N GLN A 913 -15.68 -21.71 -45.00
CA GLN A 913 -15.36 -21.48 -46.41
C GLN A 913 -14.53 -22.61 -47.02
N LEU A 914 -13.55 -23.12 -46.27
CA LEU A 914 -12.77 -24.28 -46.68
C LEU A 914 -13.67 -25.52 -46.79
N PHE A 915 -14.52 -25.75 -45.79
CA PHE A 915 -15.48 -26.86 -45.79
C PHE A 915 -16.45 -26.79 -46.98
N GLN A 916 -16.96 -25.61 -47.33
CA GLN A 916 -17.83 -25.40 -48.48
C GLN A 916 -17.08 -25.67 -49.80
N SER A 917 -15.86 -25.16 -49.95
CA SER A 917 -15.04 -25.42 -51.16
C SER A 917 -14.72 -26.89 -51.33
N LEU A 918 -14.41 -27.61 -50.25
CA LEU A 918 -14.13 -29.05 -50.26
C LEU A 918 -15.40 -29.87 -50.54
N SER A 919 -16.54 -29.44 -50.00
CA SER A 919 -17.85 -30.06 -50.28
C SER A 919 -18.25 -29.91 -51.75
N ASN A 920 -18.00 -28.72 -52.34
CA ASN A 920 -18.20 -28.50 -53.76
C ASN A 920 -17.29 -29.41 -54.61
N ALA A 921 -16.00 -29.54 -54.25
CA ALA A 921 -15.07 -30.45 -54.93
C ALA A 921 -15.49 -31.93 -54.81
N ALA A 922 -15.94 -32.37 -53.63
CA ALA A 922 -16.46 -33.72 -53.40
C ALA A 922 -17.69 -34.01 -54.28
N SER A 923 -18.58 -33.02 -54.45
CA SER A 923 -19.77 -33.16 -55.30
C SER A 923 -19.43 -33.40 -56.79
N PHE A 924 -18.34 -32.79 -57.30
CA PHE A 924 -17.89 -33.00 -58.68
C PHE A 924 -17.33 -34.39 -58.94
N LEU A 925 -16.81 -35.08 -57.92
CA LEU A 925 -16.38 -36.47 -58.04
C LEU A 925 -17.58 -37.40 -58.19
N GLY A 926 -18.72 -37.12 -57.56
CA GLY A 926 -19.89 -37.99 -57.60
C GLY A 926 -19.68 -39.31 -56.84
N GLY A 927 -20.54 -40.32 -57.04
CA GLY A 927 -20.41 -41.61 -56.35
C GLY A 927 -20.58 -41.56 -54.82
N GLY A 928 -21.18 -40.51 -54.27
CA GLY A 928 -21.37 -40.35 -52.82
C GLY A 928 -20.17 -39.75 -52.07
N ALA A 929 -19.19 -39.16 -52.76
CA ALA A 929 -18.12 -38.41 -52.10
C ALA A 929 -18.68 -37.23 -51.27
N ALA A 930 -18.18 -37.09 -50.05
CA ALA A 930 -18.56 -36.04 -49.11
C ALA A 930 -17.42 -35.74 -48.13
N ILE A 931 -17.54 -34.65 -47.36
CA ILE A 931 -16.66 -34.36 -46.23
C ILE A 931 -17.32 -34.87 -44.95
N GLY A 932 -16.69 -35.84 -44.29
CA GLY A 932 -17.16 -36.43 -43.04
C GLY A 932 -16.91 -35.55 -41.82
N ALA A 933 -17.40 -35.99 -40.66
CA ALA A 933 -17.13 -35.33 -39.38
C ALA A 933 -15.62 -35.18 -39.18
N GLN A 934 -15.17 -34.01 -38.72
CA GLN A 934 -13.76 -33.61 -38.59
C GLN A 934 -13.01 -33.30 -39.90
N GLY A 935 -13.69 -33.14 -41.04
CA GLY A 935 -13.05 -32.65 -42.27
C GLY A 935 -12.34 -33.73 -43.11
N VAL A 936 -12.62 -35.00 -42.84
CA VAL A 936 -12.02 -36.14 -43.57
C VAL A 936 -12.79 -36.42 -44.86
N PHE A 937 -12.10 -36.58 -45.99
CA PHE A 937 -12.73 -36.97 -47.25
C PHE A 937 -13.27 -38.40 -47.20
N VAL A 938 -14.55 -38.55 -47.52
CA VAL A 938 -15.18 -39.85 -47.74
C VAL A 938 -15.01 -40.23 -49.21
N ALA A 939 -14.41 -41.40 -49.46
CA ALA A 939 -14.11 -41.85 -50.82
C ALA A 939 -15.40 -42.07 -51.64
N PRO A 940 -15.45 -41.61 -52.90
CA PRO A 940 -16.57 -41.90 -53.79
C PRO A 940 -16.63 -43.39 -54.12
N THR A 941 -17.83 -43.94 -54.31
CA THR A 941 -18.03 -45.30 -54.81
C THR A 941 -18.74 -45.28 -56.16
N TYR A 942 -18.07 -45.80 -57.19
CA TYR A 942 -18.63 -45.95 -58.54
C TYR A 942 -18.88 -47.42 -58.81
N VAL A 943 -20.11 -47.77 -59.21
CA VAL A 943 -20.47 -49.16 -59.55
C VAL A 943 -20.47 -49.29 -61.07
N ILE A 944 -19.56 -50.11 -61.60
CA ILE A 944 -19.47 -50.42 -63.03
C ILE A 944 -19.76 -51.92 -63.20
N GLN A 945 -20.90 -52.24 -63.82
CA GLN A 945 -21.40 -53.63 -64.00
C GLN A 945 -21.40 -54.50 -62.72
N GLY A 946 -21.76 -53.92 -61.57
CA GLY A 946 -21.89 -54.66 -60.31
C GLY A 946 -20.63 -54.74 -59.46
N SER A 947 -19.49 -54.23 -59.94
CA SER A 947 -18.25 -54.09 -59.16
C SER A 947 -18.05 -52.63 -58.71
N SER A 948 -17.64 -52.42 -57.46
CA SER A 948 -17.47 -51.10 -56.84
C SER A 948 -16.02 -50.61 -56.88
N TYR A 949 -15.82 -49.34 -57.23
CA TYR A 949 -14.51 -48.69 -57.34
C TYR A 949 -14.49 -47.40 -56.51
N SER A 950 -13.42 -47.19 -55.74
CA SER A 950 -13.35 -46.12 -54.72
C SER A 950 -12.69 -44.81 -55.19
N ASN A 951 -12.37 -44.70 -56.48
CA ASN A 951 -11.85 -43.48 -57.09
C ASN A 951 -12.14 -43.46 -58.60
N VAL A 952 -12.13 -42.25 -59.19
CA VAL A 952 -12.46 -42.03 -60.61
C VAL A 952 -11.52 -42.79 -61.54
N GLY A 953 -10.22 -42.82 -61.23
CA GLY A 953 -9.22 -43.51 -62.06
C GLY A 953 -9.49 -45.01 -62.19
N ALA A 954 -9.73 -45.69 -61.07
CA ALA A 954 -10.05 -47.12 -61.07
C ALA A 954 -11.40 -47.41 -61.75
N ALA A 955 -12.38 -46.53 -61.60
CA ALA A 955 -13.68 -46.66 -62.27
C ALA A 955 -13.57 -46.49 -63.80
N LEU A 956 -12.74 -45.55 -64.27
CA LEU A 956 -12.50 -45.33 -65.70
C LEU A 956 -11.68 -46.46 -66.32
N THR A 957 -10.66 -47.00 -65.65
CA THR A 957 -9.93 -48.19 -66.12
C THR A 957 -10.83 -49.41 -66.24
N ALA A 958 -11.77 -49.57 -65.31
CA ALA A 958 -12.76 -50.63 -65.37
C ALA A 958 -13.76 -50.43 -66.52
N LEU A 959 -14.22 -49.20 -66.75
CA LEU A 959 -15.07 -48.87 -67.89
C LEU A 959 -14.33 -49.09 -69.22
N ASP A 960 -13.08 -48.67 -69.34
CA ASP A 960 -12.22 -48.82 -70.52
C ASP A 960 -12.01 -50.30 -70.88
N SER A 961 -11.75 -51.15 -69.88
CA SER A 961 -11.68 -52.60 -70.06
C SER A 961 -13.00 -53.20 -70.59
N LYS A 962 -14.14 -52.66 -70.14
CA LYS A 962 -15.47 -53.11 -70.57
C LYS A 962 -15.89 -52.55 -71.93
N VAL A 963 -15.47 -51.34 -72.28
CA VAL A 963 -15.63 -50.77 -73.62
C VAL A 963 -14.79 -51.58 -74.61
N THR A 964 -13.57 -51.98 -74.24
CA THR A 964 -12.73 -52.89 -75.05
C THR A 964 -13.41 -54.24 -75.29
N GLU A 965 -14.08 -54.83 -74.28
CA GLU A 965 -14.92 -56.03 -74.46
C GLU A 965 -16.14 -55.79 -75.35
N LEU A 966 -16.77 -54.61 -75.29
CA LEU A 966 -17.94 -54.27 -76.09
C LEU A 966 -17.56 -54.00 -77.57
N ASP A 967 -16.43 -53.35 -77.82
CA ASP A 967 -15.87 -53.12 -79.15
C ASP A 967 -15.53 -54.46 -79.83
N ALA A 968 -14.99 -55.42 -79.07
CA ALA A 968 -14.83 -56.81 -79.52
C ALA A 968 -16.18 -57.48 -79.89
N ARG A 969 -17.29 -57.17 -79.19
CA ARG A 969 -18.65 -57.66 -79.54
C ARG A 969 -19.26 -56.92 -80.73
N ALA A 970 -19.03 -55.61 -80.90
CA ALA A 970 -19.47 -54.85 -82.08
C ALA A 970 -18.74 -55.31 -83.36
N GLY A 971 -17.47 -55.71 -83.25
CA GLY A 971 -16.73 -56.42 -84.30
C GLY A 971 -17.43 -57.71 -84.74
N THR A 972 -18.03 -58.48 -83.82
CA THR A 972 -18.80 -59.69 -84.15
C THR A 972 -20.20 -59.42 -84.72
N ALA A 973 -20.81 -58.26 -84.43
CA ALA A 973 -22.09 -57.85 -85.02
C ALA A 973 -21.98 -57.40 -86.49
N THR A 974 -20.78 -56.97 -86.92
CA THR A 974 -20.50 -56.62 -88.33
C THR A 974 -20.20 -57.86 -89.19
N ALA A 975 -19.77 -58.97 -88.56
CA ALA A 975 -19.53 -60.26 -89.24
C ALA A 975 -20.81 -61.08 -89.49
N SER A 976 -21.93 -60.80 -88.80
CA SER A 976 -23.20 -61.55 -88.94
C SER A 976 -24.23 -60.95 -89.90
N ARG A 977 -23.97 -59.76 -90.48
CA ARG A 977 -24.83 -59.14 -91.52
C ARG A 977 -24.35 -59.35 -92.96
N ALA A 978 -23.21 -59.99 -93.19
CA ALA A 978 -22.64 -60.22 -94.53
C ALA A 978 -23.06 -61.55 -95.21
N SER A 979 -23.82 -62.42 -94.54
CA SER A 979 -24.15 -63.78 -95.02
C SER A 979 -25.54 -63.96 -95.65
N ALA A 980 -26.27 -62.87 -95.98
CA ALA A 980 -27.59 -62.97 -96.58
C ALA A 980 -27.92 -61.90 -97.64
N ALA A 981 -27.06 -61.71 -98.66
CA ALA A 981 -27.47 -61.13 -99.95
C ALA A 981 -26.42 -61.30 -101.05
N ARG A 982 -26.69 -62.19 -102.03
CA ARG A 982 -26.38 -62.05 -103.48
C ARG A 982 -24.89 -61.86 -103.86
N THR A 983 -24.24 -62.64 -104.74
CA THR A 983 -24.71 -63.36 -105.94
C THR A 983 -23.51 -64.10 -106.54
N THR A 984 -23.77 -65.29 -107.06
CA THR A 984 -23.20 -65.91 -108.27
C THR A 984 -22.30 -65.05 -109.18
N SER A 985 -21.03 -65.46 -109.35
CA SER A 985 -20.32 -65.74 -110.62
C SER A 985 -18.81 -65.83 -110.32
N ALA A 986 -18.19 -67.02 -110.37
CA ALA A 986 -17.44 -67.53 -111.53
C ALA A 986 -16.30 -66.59 -111.97
N ALA A 987 -15.03 -66.98 -112.13
CA ALA A 987 -14.37 -68.26 -112.06
C ALA A 987 -12.85 -68.02 -112.02
N ALA A 988 -12.13 -69.08 -111.62
CA ALA A 988 -10.87 -69.52 -112.19
C ALA A 988 -9.54 -68.89 -111.71
N ARG A 989 -8.82 -69.78 -111.00
CA ARG A 989 -7.43 -70.22 -111.24
C ARG A 989 -6.33 -69.60 -110.37
N SER A 990 -6.11 -70.31 -109.25
CA SER A 990 -4.87 -71.01 -108.87
C SER A 990 -3.60 -70.66 -109.66
N VAL A 991 -2.53 -70.26 -108.96
CA VAL A 991 -1.26 -71.02 -108.75
C VAL A 991 -0.47 -70.35 -107.60
N GLY A 992 0.16 -71.16 -106.74
CA GLY A 992 1.31 -70.76 -105.89
C GLY A 992 1.01 -70.92 -104.38
N ALA A 993 1.52 -71.95 -103.68
CA ALA A 993 2.90 -72.07 -103.16
C ALA A 993 3.28 -70.86 -102.27
N GLY A 994 3.76 -70.95 -101.03
CA GLY A 994 4.15 -72.00 -100.07
C GLY A 994 4.26 -71.28 -98.71
N ALA A 995 3.99 -71.93 -97.56
CA ALA A 995 5.00 -72.55 -96.70
C ALA A 995 6.29 -71.68 -96.55
N ALA A 996 6.82 -71.35 -95.37
CA ALA A 996 6.56 -71.69 -93.98
C ALA A 996 7.54 -70.85 -93.13
N GLY A 997 7.28 -70.76 -91.82
CA GLY A 997 8.28 -70.41 -90.81
C GLY A 997 8.71 -68.93 -90.81
N ASP A 998 9.07 -68.31 -89.70
CA ASP A 998 9.39 -68.82 -88.39
C ASP A 998 9.17 -67.70 -87.36
N ALA A 999 8.89 -68.17 -86.15
CA ALA A 999 9.45 -67.79 -84.85
C ALA A 999 10.16 -66.42 -84.63
N VAL A 1000 10.29 -66.19 -83.32
CA VAL A 1000 11.28 -65.38 -82.59
C VAL A 1000 11.04 -63.86 -82.47
N ASP A 1001 10.69 -63.50 -81.24
CA ASP A 1001 11.59 -62.81 -80.29
C ASP A 1001 12.04 -61.36 -80.60
N ALA A 1002 12.02 -60.58 -79.51
CA ALA A 1002 12.88 -59.43 -79.22
C ALA A 1002 12.70 -58.17 -80.09
N VAL A 1003 12.99 -56.94 -79.68
CA VAL A 1003 13.41 -56.25 -78.45
C VAL A 1003 13.48 -54.77 -78.84
N GLN A 1004 13.45 -53.88 -77.83
CA GLN A 1004 13.95 -52.49 -77.80
C GLN A 1004 14.32 -51.80 -79.13
N SER A 1005 13.90 -50.54 -79.26
CA SER A 1005 14.88 -49.43 -79.14
C SER A 1005 14.22 -48.04 -79.20
N THR A 1006 14.54 -47.25 -78.17
CA THR A 1006 15.06 -45.88 -78.23
C THR A 1006 14.78 -45.05 -79.50
N SER A 1007 14.29 -43.82 -79.34
CA SER A 1007 15.13 -42.61 -79.18
C SER A 1007 14.37 -41.31 -79.51
N THR A 1008 14.54 -40.34 -78.61
CA THR A 1008 14.82 -38.92 -78.87
C THR A 1008 13.90 -38.08 -79.76
N ALA A 1009 13.35 -37.02 -79.17
CA ALA A 1009 13.79 -35.62 -79.35
C ALA A 1009 12.66 -34.60 -79.56
N ALA A 1010 12.97 -33.41 -79.04
CA ALA A 1010 12.55 -32.09 -79.51
C ALA A 1010 11.18 -31.57 -79.08
N ALA A 1011 11.19 -30.90 -77.92
CA ALA A 1011 11.24 -29.44 -77.80
C ALA A 1011 10.18 -28.56 -78.49
N GLN A 1012 9.75 -27.58 -77.67
CA GLN A 1012 9.30 -26.22 -78.00
C GLN A 1012 7.80 -26.00 -78.28
N THR A 1013 7.12 -25.41 -77.27
CA THR A 1013 6.51 -24.05 -77.23
C THR A 1013 6.13 -23.35 -78.55
N PRO A 1014 5.27 -22.30 -78.56
CA PRO A 1014 4.52 -21.64 -77.47
C PRO A 1014 3.07 -21.23 -77.84
N GLY A 1015 2.34 -20.64 -76.88
CA GLY A 1015 1.86 -19.28 -77.13
C GLY A 1015 0.35 -19.01 -77.19
N VAL A 1016 -0.09 -18.27 -76.15
CA VAL A 1016 -0.82 -16.98 -76.19
C VAL A 1016 -2.34 -16.90 -76.42
N ALA A 1017 -2.98 -16.31 -75.39
CA ALA A 1017 -3.89 -15.14 -75.40
C ALA A 1017 -5.28 -15.29 -76.07
N ALA A 1018 -6.35 -14.57 -75.69
CA ALA A 1018 -6.73 -13.73 -74.56
C ALA A 1018 -8.19 -13.30 -74.81
N ALA A 1019 -8.82 -12.78 -73.75
CA ALA A 1019 -9.87 -11.75 -73.73
C ALA A 1019 -11.33 -12.12 -74.04
N GLY A 1020 -12.23 -11.54 -73.23
CA GLY A 1020 -13.37 -10.81 -73.78
C GLY A 1020 -14.78 -11.13 -73.26
N ASP A 1021 -15.11 -10.57 -72.10
CA ASP A 1021 -16.34 -9.78 -71.85
C ASP A 1021 -17.74 -10.44 -71.94
N THR A 1022 -18.74 -9.64 -71.55
CA THR A 1022 -19.83 -10.00 -70.65
C THR A 1022 -21.21 -9.90 -71.33
N ALA A 1023 -22.19 -10.60 -70.72
CA ALA A 1023 -23.58 -10.17 -70.51
C ALA A 1023 -24.73 -10.65 -71.44
N THR A 1024 -25.84 -10.95 -70.72
CA THR A 1024 -27.28 -10.79 -71.02
C THR A 1024 -28.12 -12.05 -71.35
N HIS A 1025 -29.41 -12.21 -70.97
CA HIS A 1025 -30.32 -11.69 -69.92
C HIS A 1025 -31.74 -12.29 -70.21
N ARG A 1026 -32.60 -12.41 -69.17
CA ARG A 1026 -34.11 -12.25 -69.14
C ARG A 1026 -35.13 -13.42 -69.12
N LEU A 1027 -35.75 -13.56 -67.93
CA LEU A 1027 -37.16 -13.30 -67.50
C LEU A 1027 -38.36 -14.21 -67.86
N GLY A 1028 -39.17 -14.52 -66.82
CA GLY A 1028 -40.62 -14.19 -66.80
C GLY A 1028 -41.62 -15.26 -66.30
N SER A 1029 -42.21 -15.01 -65.12
CA SER A 1029 -43.32 -15.67 -64.33
C SER A 1029 -44.59 -16.21 -65.03
N THR A 1030 -45.28 -17.23 -64.43
CA THR A 1030 -46.70 -17.19 -63.94
C THR A 1030 -47.25 -18.54 -63.35
N ASP A 1031 -48.00 -18.40 -62.23
CA ASP A 1031 -49.25 -19.06 -61.76
C ASP A 1031 -49.49 -20.59 -61.64
N GLY A 1032 -49.99 -21.02 -60.45
CA GLY A 1032 -51.42 -21.42 -60.32
C GLY A 1032 -51.87 -22.89 -60.09
N VAL A 1033 -52.02 -23.29 -58.81
CA VAL A 1033 -53.15 -24.01 -58.11
C VAL A 1033 -53.75 -25.39 -58.52
N GLN A 1034 -54.11 -26.16 -57.45
CA GLN A 1034 -55.19 -27.18 -57.22
C GLN A 1034 -54.87 -28.66 -57.58
N GLY A 1035 -55.15 -29.69 -56.76
CA GLY A 1035 -55.88 -29.81 -55.49
C GLY A 1035 -55.75 -31.22 -54.86
N THR A 1036 -56.13 -31.30 -53.58
CA THR A 1036 -56.23 -32.47 -52.66
C THR A 1036 -57.54 -33.28 -52.94
N PRO A 1037 -57.82 -34.53 -52.43
CA PRO A 1037 -57.69 -34.94 -51.01
C PRO A 1037 -57.53 -36.45 -50.63
N THR A 1038 -57.48 -36.66 -49.29
CA THR A 1038 -57.85 -37.83 -48.44
C THR A 1038 -56.88 -39.00 -48.15
N ALA A 1039 -56.18 -38.83 -47.01
CA ALA A 1039 -56.10 -39.65 -45.78
C ALA A 1039 -55.67 -41.15 -45.76
N ALA A 1040 -54.51 -41.31 -45.10
CA ALA A 1040 -54.15 -42.26 -44.04
C ALA A 1040 -53.66 -43.68 -44.43
N VAL A 1041 -52.34 -43.89 -44.34
CA VAL A 1041 -51.65 -44.66 -43.26
C VAL A 1041 -50.14 -44.76 -43.56
N VAL A 1042 -49.33 -44.50 -42.51
CA VAL A 1042 -47.91 -44.86 -42.27
C VAL A 1042 -46.82 -44.38 -43.24
N GLY A 1043 -45.83 -43.69 -42.64
CA GLY A 1043 -44.43 -43.87 -43.02
C GLY A 1043 -43.79 -42.75 -43.84
N SER A 1044 -43.01 -41.92 -43.14
CA SER A 1044 -41.77 -41.31 -43.64
C SER A 1044 -41.85 -40.16 -44.67
N ILE A 1045 -41.18 -39.06 -44.26
CA ILE A 1045 -40.46 -38.01 -45.02
C ILE A 1045 -41.23 -37.18 -46.06
N THR A 1046 -41.31 -35.86 -45.86
CA THR A 1046 -40.28 -34.99 -46.48
C THR A 1046 -40.21 -33.58 -45.86
N PRO A 1047 -38.99 -33.09 -45.54
CA PRO A 1047 -38.76 -31.86 -44.81
C PRO A 1047 -38.45 -30.72 -45.77
N ALA A 1048 -39.27 -29.68 -45.75
CA ALA A 1048 -38.86 -28.37 -46.20
C ALA A 1048 -38.69 -27.50 -44.96
N ALA A 1049 -37.54 -26.84 -44.85
CA ALA A 1049 -37.06 -26.04 -43.72
C ALA A 1049 -36.46 -26.84 -42.54
N THR A 1050 -35.13 -26.78 -42.44
CA THR A 1050 -34.24 -27.49 -41.50
C THR A 1050 -34.28 -26.96 -40.06
N SER A 1051 -35.43 -26.48 -39.56
CA SER A 1051 -35.55 -26.02 -38.17
C SER A 1051 -36.09 -27.11 -37.24
N THR A 1052 -35.49 -27.28 -36.06
CA THR A 1052 -35.82 -28.34 -35.09
C THR A 1052 -36.37 -27.73 -33.81
N ALA A 1053 -37.65 -27.90 -33.47
CA ALA A 1053 -38.24 -27.43 -32.20
C ALA A 1053 -38.76 -28.60 -31.36
N VAL A 1054 -38.22 -28.82 -30.15
CA VAL A 1054 -38.53 -29.97 -29.29
C VAL A 1054 -38.71 -29.52 -27.83
N GLY A 1055 -39.94 -29.43 -27.35
CA GLY A 1055 -40.28 -29.02 -25.98
C GLY A 1055 -41.59 -28.25 -25.90
N THR A 1056 -42.25 -28.20 -24.73
CA THR A 1056 -43.48 -27.43 -24.54
C THR A 1056 -43.22 -25.94 -24.77
N ALA A 1057 -43.87 -25.33 -25.77
CA ALA A 1057 -43.68 -23.93 -26.18
C ALA A 1057 -42.31 -23.56 -26.77
N ALA A 1058 -41.54 -24.52 -27.29
CA ALA A 1058 -40.33 -24.22 -28.06
C ALA A 1058 -40.66 -23.63 -29.44
N VAL A 1059 -39.93 -22.59 -29.88
CA VAL A 1059 -40.18 -21.86 -31.13
C VAL A 1059 -38.86 -21.61 -31.86
N ALA A 1060 -38.78 -22.02 -33.14
CA ALA A 1060 -37.68 -21.71 -34.05
C ALA A 1060 -38.27 -21.07 -35.33
N ASN A 1061 -37.93 -19.81 -35.61
CA ASN A 1061 -38.68 -18.98 -36.58
C ASN A 1061 -38.11 -18.97 -38.02
N HIS A 1062 -36.90 -19.48 -38.26
CA HIS A 1062 -36.22 -19.42 -39.57
C HIS A 1062 -35.55 -20.74 -39.99
N VAL A 1063 -35.24 -20.85 -41.29
CA VAL A 1063 -34.61 -22.02 -41.92
C VAL A 1063 -33.24 -22.26 -41.28
N THR A 1064 -33.03 -23.44 -40.68
CA THR A 1064 -31.86 -23.93 -39.89
C THR A 1064 -31.79 -23.64 -38.38
N GLY A 1065 -32.82 -23.05 -37.75
CA GLY A 1065 -32.83 -22.84 -36.28
C GLY A 1065 -33.18 -24.09 -35.45
N THR A 1066 -32.49 -24.33 -34.33
CA THR A 1066 -32.71 -25.47 -33.41
C THR A 1066 -33.13 -24.96 -32.02
N ALA A 1067 -34.33 -25.27 -31.54
CA ALA A 1067 -34.84 -24.94 -30.21
C ALA A 1067 -35.26 -26.21 -29.43
N ILE A 1068 -34.53 -26.63 -28.40
CA ILE A 1068 -34.78 -27.87 -27.66
C ILE A 1068 -34.90 -27.57 -26.16
N GLY A 1069 -36.08 -27.74 -25.55
CA GLY A 1069 -36.39 -27.43 -24.15
C GLY A 1069 -37.71 -26.66 -24.01
N GLY A 1070 -38.36 -26.73 -22.83
CA GLY A 1070 -39.62 -26.01 -22.61
C GLY A 1070 -39.44 -24.48 -22.74
N SER A 1071 -40.20 -23.81 -23.61
CA SER A 1071 -40.09 -22.36 -23.91
C SER A 1071 -38.76 -21.91 -24.55
N ALA A 1072 -38.00 -22.81 -25.18
CA ALA A 1072 -36.79 -22.43 -25.93
C ALA A 1072 -37.12 -21.61 -27.19
N TYR A 1073 -36.35 -20.56 -27.51
CA TYR A 1073 -36.63 -19.61 -28.58
C TYR A 1073 -35.39 -19.35 -29.44
N ALA A 1074 -35.46 -19.65 -30.73
CA ALA A 1074 -34.41 -19.38 -31.72
C ALA A 1074 -34.96 -18.43 -32.80
N HIS A 1075 -34.46 -17.19 -32.83
CA HIS A 1075 -35.04 -16.10 -33.62
C HIS A 1075 -34.64 -16.15 -35.10
N GLY A 1076 -33.35 -16.39 -35.41
CA GLY A 1076 -32.72 -16.26 -36.72
C GLY A 1076 -32.25 -17.58 -37.36
N PRO A 1077 -31.75 -17.55 -38.62
CA PRO A 1077 -31.15 -18.71 -39.28
C PRO A 1077 -29.85 -19.16 -38.59
N ASN A 1078 -29.68 -20.48 -38.42
CA ASN A 1078 -28.59 -21.15 -37.69
C ASN A 1078 -28.54 -20.93 -36.17
N ASP A 1079 -29.59 -20.39 -35.57
CA ASP A 1079 -29.65 -20.22 -34.11
C ASP A 1079 -29.88 -21.56 -33.41
N THR A 1080 -29.21 -21.81 -32.30
CA THR A 1080 -29.34 -23.05 -31.52
C THR A 1080 -29.63 -22.73 -30.05
N ALA A 1081 -30.87 -22.87 -29.59
CA ALA A 1081 -31.31 -22.70 -28.21
C ALA A 1081 -31.63 -24.06 -27.57
N ILE A 1082 -30.79 -24.57 -26.67
CA ILE A 1082 -30.95 -25.90 -26.03
C ILE A 1082 -31.01 -25.74 -24.51
N GLY A 1083 -32.20 -25.82 -23.93
CA GLY A 1083 -32.49 -25.68 -22.50
C GLY A 1083 -33.88 -25.09 -22.26
N SER A 1084 -34.48 -25.32 -21.08
CA SER A 1084 -35.78 -24.69 -20.77
C SER A 1084 -35.65 -23.17 -20.68
N ASN A 1085 -36.42 -22.43 -21.48
CA ASN A 1085 -36.39 -20.96 -21.62
C ASN A 1085 -35.05 -20.40 -22.14
N ALA A 1086 -34.28 -21.18 -22.88
CA ALA A 1086 -33.13 -20.69 -23.64
C ALA A 1086 -33.60 -19.78 -24.79
N ARG A 1087 -33.08 -18.55 -24.93
CA ARG A 1087 -33.46 -17.60 -25.98
C ARG A 1087 -32.25 -17.12 -26.77
N VAL A 1088 -32.30 -17.24 -28.08
CA VAL A 1088 -31.34 -16.67 -29.02
C VAL A 1088 -32.08 -15.66 -29.89
N ASN A 1089 -31.72 -14.39 -29.77
CA ASN A 1089 -32.33 -13.31 -30.56
C ASN A 1089 -31.41 -12.78 -31.68
N ALA A 1090 -30.24 -13.39 -31.90
CA ALA A 1090 -29.23 -12.97 -32.86
C ALA A 1090 -28.79 -14.11 -33.77
N ASP A 1091 -28.67 -13.83 -35.06
CA ASP A 1091 -28.39 -14.82 -36.11
C ASP A 1091 -27.04 -15.56 -35.89
N GLY A 1092 -27.07 -16.88 -36.07
CA GLY A 1092 -25.91 -17.77 -36.00
C GLY A 1092 -25.45 -18.12 -34.58
N SER A 1093 -26.24 -17.80 -33.56
CA SER A 1093 -25.81 -17.92 -32.16
C SER A 1093 -26.32 -19.18 -31.47
N THR A 1094 -25.59 -19.68 -30.47
CA THR A 1094 -25.89 -20.93 -29.77
C THR A 1094 -25.99 -20.72 -28.26
N ALA A 1095 -27.19 -20.83 -27.70
CA ALA A 1095 -27.45 -20.82 -26.25
C ALA A 1095 -27.73 -22.25 -25.74
N VAL A 1096 -26.94 -22.76 -24.79
CA VAL A 1096 -27.07 -24.12 -24.23
C VAL A 1096 -27.11 -24.06 -22.70
N GLY A 1097 -28.28 -24.30 -22.11
CA GLY A 1097 -28.56 -24.24 -20.67
C GLY A 1097 -29.94 -23.65 -20.39
N ALA A 1098 -30.56 -23.98 -19.26
CA ALA A 1098 -31.85 -23.38 -18.88
C ALA A 1098 -31.71 -21.85 -18.65
N ASN A 1099 -32.70 -21.06 -19.07
CA ASN A 1099 -32.74 -19.59 -18.96
C ASN A 1099 -31.56 -18.84 -19.63
N THR A 1100 -30.83 -19.48 -20.54
CA THR A 1100 -29.74 -18.82 -21.28
C THR A 1100 -30.29 -17.79 -22.27
N GLN A 1101 -29.66 -16.63 -22.41
CA GLN A 1101 -30.13 -15.59 -23.32
C GLN A 1101 -28.99 -14.98 -24.14
N ILE A 1102 -29.17 -14.89 -25.45
CA ILE A 1102 -28.27 -14.18 -26.35
C ILE A 1102 -29.04 -13.01 -26.94
N ALA A 1103 -28.58 -11.79 -26.66
CA ALA A 1103 -29.22 -10.56 -27.11
C ALA A 1103 -29.11 -10.39 -28.63
N ALA A 1104 -30.04 -9.64 -29.24
CA ALA A 1104 -30.15 -9.49 -30.70
C ALA A 1104 -28.92 -8.88 -31.40
N VAL A 1105 -28.03 -8.23 -30.65
CA VAL A 1105 -26.80 -7.62 -31.16
C VAL A 1105 -25.62 -8.59 -31.20
N ALA A 1106 -25.72 -9.78 -30.58
CA ALA A 1106 -24.64 -10.72 -30.39
C ALA A 1106 -24.71 -11.88 -31.42
N THR A 1107 -24.48 -11.59 -32.71
CA THR A 1107 -24.47 -12.59 -33.80
C THR A 1107 -23.27 -13.55 -33.68
N ASN A 1108 -23.46 -14.84 -33.99
CA ASN A 1108 -22.44 -15.90 -33.83
C ASN A 1108 -21.89 -16.08 -32.40
N ALA A 1109 -22.63 -15.66 -31.39
CA ALA A 1109 -22.26 -15.82 -30.00
C ALA A 1109 -22.59 -17.23 -29.48
N VAL A 1110 -21.84 -17.70 -28.48
CA VAL A 1110 -22.13 -18.97 -27.81
C VAL A 1110 -22.24 -18.72 -26.31
N ALA A 1111 -23.41 -18.98 -25.74
CA ALA A 1111 -23.67 -18.94 -24.31
C ALA A 1111 -23.90 -20.37 -23.81
N MET A 1112 -23.09 -20.88 -22.88
CA MET A 1112 -23.27 -22.23 -22.32
C MET A 1112 -23.24 -22.21 -20.79
N GLY A 1113 -24.22 -22.87 -20.16
CA GLY A 1113 -24.44 -22.91 -18.70
C GLY A 1113 -25.81 -22.36 -18.31
N GLU A 1114 -26.39 -22.80 -17.19
CA GLU A 1114 -27.69 -22.28 -16.72
C GLU A 1114 -27.62 -20.77 -16.44
N GLY A 1115 -28.55 -19.98 -17.00
CA GLY A 1115 -28.67 -18.54 -16.81
C GLY A 1115 -27.62 -17.68 -17.54
N ALA A 1116 -26.77 -18.25 -18.38
CA ALA A 1116 -25.74 -17.50 -19.11
C ALA A 1116 -26.37 -16.46 -20.07
N GLN A 1117 -25.87 -15.21 -20.02
CA GLN A 1117 -26.31 -14.12 -20.89
C GLN A 1117 -25.13 -13.54 -21.69
N VAL A 1118 -25.32 -13.34 -23.00
CA VAL A 1118 -24.33 -12.75 -23.91
C VAL A 1118 -24.92 -11.59 -24.71
#